data_AF-A0A2W5YQX3-F1
#
_entry.id   AF-A0A2W5YQX3-F1
#
_cell.length_a   1.000
_cell.length_b   1.000
_cell.length_c   1.000
_cell.angle_alpha   90.00
_cell.angle_beta   90.00
_cell.angle_gamma   90.00
#
_symmetry.space_group_name_H-M   'P 1'
#
loop_
_entity.id
_entity.type
_entity.pdbx_description
1 polymer ?
#
loop_
_entity_poly.entity_id
_entity_poly.type
_entity_poly.pdbx_seq_one_letter_code
_entity_poly.pdbx_strand_id
1 'polypeptide(L)'
;MAGARSRRLLLAVAALVLAAGNSRIASGDDPAPGEGAQVEVNGNQSKTARVETNRRKKHHIEIDLGDSKDATVEIVRERPGTEVETNGFRVRSRLKPERKYLFAQEQAQLEDPPLPPSRFNPDPGGGNLLVEPPEPPDLFPPILPQPPEYGDEPLPRSLGLPRRCVRELAPDRRKLDYEQYPDSENGVGLLPGSEPVPNRWFIGFGRWQRYADPANETPYQTGRLRFWHPYLQSTLKGDAPIIGQDIFLNLTLNDFFQFEGRTLPTPSGVSTARPNSSEFFGRSEQLFFSNDFSIGIDLFKGETAFKPVVWALRLLFVANQNYIRVKENNALDPDPRGPGFTGPPPVPTFPPFGDPTSGLGPGLTRLPGNLEGTRYTTRAKQWFALQEAFGEIHIRDLTNNYDFISSRFGIQPFVSDFRGFIFNDSNLGIRIFGNYDNNLWQYNAIAFDMREKDTYSDLNKFDARDQRIFIANVFRQDFFAKGYTAQLSFHANFDEGTRHFDQNDFITRPAPIGAVRDHYVQAYYLGWTGDGHIGRLNITHALYEAFGEDGFNGIAQRRVSINAQMAALELSIDKDWLRFKLSGFYASGDHNPRNSHATGFDTIFDRPFFVGGQFSYFVHQGFNLGGTSVNFKQRDSLVIDLRTSKSEGQSNFVNPGTIILGYGNDADITPKLKAFMNVNYIWMADTETIRQVLFTNHTSNALGLDCSLGVQYRPLLTNNIILTAGAGFLVPGQGYKDIYRANTNPVFGYPGPAPAKVDDFLYSGIFTVTLTY
;
A
#
# COMPACT_ATOMS: atom_id res chain seq x y z
N MET A 1 -23.71 -52.72 -13.51
CA MET A 1 -23.22 -52.73 -12.11
C MET A 1 -22.10 -51.69 -11.96
N ALA A 2 -21.54 -51.51 -10.76
CA ALA A 2 -20.61 -50.44 -10.35
C ALA A 2 -19.37 -50.20 -11.26
N GLY A 3 -18.67 -49.07 -11.20
CA GLY A 3 -18.98 -47.81 -10.49
C GLY A 3 -17.76 -46.98 -10.03
N ALA A 4 -17.90 -45.65 -10.12
CA ALA A 4 -17.08 -44.58 -9.48
C ALA A 4 -15.61 -44.34 -9.94
N ARG A 5 -15.14 -43.11 -9.65
CA ARG A 5 -13.83 -42.47 -9.95
C ARG A 5 -13.67 -41.96 -11.41
N SER A 6 -13.24 -40.72 -11.67
CA SER A 6 -12.93 -39.59 -10.78
C SER A 6 -13.25 -38.22 -11.43
N ARG A 7 -13.81 -37.28 -10.64
CA ARG A 7 -13.91 -35.83 -10.93
C ARG A 7 -14.01 -35.04 -9.62
N ARG A 8 -12.87 -34.78 -8.96
CA ARG A 8 -12.75 -33.89 -7.78
C ARG A 8 -11.33 -33.31 -7.65
N LEU A 9 -11.06 -32.16 -8.29
CA LEU A 9 -9.91 -31.31 -7.93
C LEU A 9 -10.05 -29.85 -8.44
N LEU A 10 -11.21 -29.20 -8.20
CA LEU A 10 -11.41 -27.80 -8.63
C LEU A 10 -12.47 -27.03 -7.81
N LEU A 11 -12.79 -27.50 -6.60
CA LEU A 11 -13.91 -26.96 -5.79
C LEU A 11 -13.68 -27.05 -4.26
N ALA A 12 -12.42 -27.18 -3.84
CA ALA A 12 -12.05 -27.43 -2.44
C ALA A 12 -11.49 -26.21 -1.68
N VAL A 13 -10.98 -25.19 -2.38
CA VAL A 13 -10.32 -24.02 -1.75
C VAL A 13 -11.35 -22.95 -1.34
N ALA A 14 -12.24 -22.56 -2.26
CA ALA A 14 -13.29 -21.57 -1.99
C ALA A 14 -14.30 -21.97 -0.88
N ALA A 15 -14.35 -23.26 -0.52
CA ALA A 15 -15.25 -23.77 0.50
C ALA A 15 -14.72 -23.63 1.94
N LEU A 16 -13.40 -23.43 2.14
CA LEU A 16 -12.80 -23.43 3.48
C LEU A 16 -12.91 -22.08 4.19
N VAL A 17 -12.88 -20.97 3.44
CA VAL A 17 -13.00 -19.60 3.98
C VAL A 17 -14.43 -19.31 4.46
N LEU A 18 -15.44 -19.91 3.84
CA LEU A 18 -16.86 -19.70 4.17
C LEU A 18 -17.41 -20.62 5.29
N ALA A 19 -16.57 -21.50 5.85
CA ALA A 19 -16.99 -22.50 6.85
C ALA A 19 -16.70 -22.11 8.31
N ALA A 20 -15.91 -21.06 8.56
CA ALA A 20 -15.41 -20.67 9.88
C ALA A 20 -16.01 -19.36 10.42
N GLY A 21 -17.30 -19.11 10.19
CA GLY A 21 -17.95 -17.84 10.55
C GLY A 21 -19.48 -17.89 10.64
N ASN A 22 -20.05 -18.96 11.19
CA ASN A 22 -21.52 -19.16 11.19
C ASN A 22 -22.10 -19.45 12.59
N SER A 23 -21.66 -18.68 13.60
CA SER A 23 -22.37 -18.53 14.87
C SER A 23 -23.62 -17.67 14.66
N ARG A 24 -24.80 -18.31 14.71
CA ARG A 24 -26.09 -17.59 14.61
C ARG A 24 -26.30 -16.67 15.81
N ILE A 25 -26.00 -15.38 15.67
CA ILE A 25 -26.55 -14.34 16.53
C ILE A 25 -27.94 -13.96 15.98
N ALA A 26 -28.99 -14.23 16.76
CA ALA A 26 -30.34 -13.80 16.44
C ALA A 26 -30.54 -12.33 16.90
N SER A 27 -30.24 -11.38 16.03
CA SER A 27 -30.61 -9.96 16.23
C SER A 27 -32.12 -9.79 16.12
N GLY A 28 -32.78 -9.34 17.19
CA GLY A 28 -34.25 -9.32 17.33
C GLY A 28 -34.96 -8.17 16.60
N ASP A 29 -34.49 -7.78 15.42
CA ASP A 29 -34.80 -6.49 14.79
C ASP A 29 -35.76 -6.56 13.58
N ASP A 30 -36.49 -7.67 13.38
CA ASP A 30 -37.56 -7.76 12.38
C ASP A 30 -38.76 -6.84 12.73
N PRO A 31 -39.33 -6.08 11.77
CA PRO A 31 -40.45 -5.16 12.02
C PRO A 31 -41.79 -5.88 12.24
N ALA A 32 -42.64 -5.31 13.12
CA ALA A 32 -43.78 -6.01 13.72
C ALA A 32 -44.89 -6.41 12.71
N PRO A 33 -45.77 -7.40 13.01
CA PRO A 33 -46.85 -7.85 12.12
C PRO A 33 -47.93 -6.79 11.81
N GLY A 34 -47.65 -5.91 10.87
CA GLY A 34 -48.53 -4.82 10.43
C GLY A 34 -47.78 -3.53 10.06
N GLU A 35 -46.52 -3.43 10.47
CA GLU A 35 -45.65 -2.28 10.23
C GLU A 35 -45.07 -2.30 8.80
N GLY A 36 -45.01 -1.12 8.17
CA GLY A 36 -44.45 -0.94 6.83
C GLY A 36 -42.93 -0.88 6.83
N ALA A 37 -42.32 -0.88 5.64
CA ALA A 37 -40.90 -0.57 5.49
C ALA A 37 -40.65 0.94 5.65
N GLN A 38 -39.48 1.28 6.19
CA GLN A 38 -39.07 2.68 6.43
C GLN A 38 -37.98 3.07 5.44
N VAL A 39 -38.23 4.18 4.74
CA VAL A 39 -37.37 4.72 3.67
C VAL A 39 -37.18 6.21 3.93
N GLU A 40 -35.96 6.69 3.84
CA GLU A 40 -35.61 8.11 3.88
C GLU A 40 -35.11 8.58 2.51
N VAL A 41 -35.36 9.85 2.20
CA VAL A 41 -34.95 10.49 0.94
C VAL A 41 -34.27 11.81 1.29
N ASN A 42 -33.05 12.01 0.80
CA ASN A 42 -32.23 13.20 1.03
C ASN A 42 -31.97 13.53 2.52
N GLY A 43 -31.89 12.51 3.38
CA GLY A 43 -31.37 12.61 4.76
C GLY A 43 -32.18 13.49 5.72
N ASN A 44 -33.47 13.73 5.43
CA ASN A 44 -34.33 14.58 6.25
C ASN A 44 -35.69 13.90 6.48
N GLN A 45 -36.18 13.91 7.72
CA GLN A 45 -37.36 13.12 8.08
C GLN A 45 -38.65 13.66 7.45
N SER A 46 -39.52 12.73 7.05
CA SER A 46 -40.88 12.98 6.54
C SER A 46 -41.00 13.63 5.16
N LYS A 47 -40.76 12.81 4.13
CA LYS A 47 -41.80 12.60 3.11
C LYS A 47 -42.25 11.15 3.16
N THR A 48 -43.50 10.91 3.57
CA THR A 48 -44.13 9.59 3.44
C THR A 48 -44.30 9.27 1.96
N ALA A 49 -43.41 8.45 1.40
CA ALA A 49 -43.64 7.80 0.11
C ALA A 49 -45.00 7.10 0.14
N ARG A 50 -45.79 7.25 -0.92
CA ARG A 50 -47.19 6.81 -0.94
C ARG A 50 -47.27 5.30 -1.15
N VAL A 51 -47.11 4.54 -0.07
CA VAL A 51 -47.10 3.06 -0.09
C VAL A 51 -48.50 2.52 -0.43
N GLU A 52 -48.83 2.50 -1.72
CA GLU A 52 -50.02 1.82 -2.23
C GLU A 52 -49.83 0.30 -2.14
N THR A 53 -50.22 -0.26 -0.99
CA THR A 53 -50.20 -1.71 -0.73
C THR A 53 -51.27 -2.42 -1.57
N ASN A 54 -50.93 -2.63 -2.85
CA ASN A 54 -51.76 -3.33 -3.82
C ASN A 54 -52.12 -4.72 -3.26
N ARG A 55 -53.40 -4.93 -2.93
CA ARG A 55 -53.92 -6.05 -2.10
C ARG A 55 -53.61 -7.46 -2.62
N ARG A 56 -52.98 -7.62 -3.79
CA ARG A 56 -52.53 -8.90 -4.37
C ARG A 56 -51.02 -9.19 -4.24
N LYS A 57 -50.17 -8.26 -3.77
CA LYS A 57 -48.73 -8.49 -3.53
C LYS A 57 -48.32 -8.00 -2.13
N LYS A 58 -47.91 -8.92 -1.24
CA LYS A 58 -47.57 -8.60 0.17
C LYS A 58 -46.11 -8.13 0.43
N HIS A 59 -45.25 -8.09 -0.59
CA HIS A 59 -43.79 -7.95 -0.42
C HIS A 59 -43.15 -7.07 -1.50
N HIS A 60 -43.74 -5.89 -1.76
CA HIS A 60 -43.29 -4.97 -2.80
C HIS A 60 -43.29 -3.53 -2.29
N ILE A 61 -42.24 -2.78 -2.63
CA ILE A 61 -42.10 -1.34 -2.34
C ILE A 61 -41.82 -0.65 -3.66
N GLU A 62 -42.60 0.38 -3.97
CA GLU A 62 -42.47 1.19 -5.19
C GLU A 62 -42.16 2.63 -4.77
N ILE A 63 -41.11 3.21 -5.36
CA ILE A 63 -40.56 4.53 -5.02
C ILE A 63 -40.48 5.36 -6.30
N ASP A 64 -41.42 6.28 -6.46
CA ASP A 64 -41.41 7.30 -7.51
C ASP A 64 -40.75 8.58 -6.98
N LEU A 65 -39.69 9.02 -7.66
CA LEU A 65 -38.93 10.24 -7.37
C LEU A 65 -39.25 11.39 -8.33
N GLY A 66 -40.09 11.17 -9.34
CA GLY A 66 -40.34 12.10 -10.43
C GLY A 66 -39.08 12.46 -11.23
N ASP A 67 -39.08 13.64 -11.86
CA ASP A 67 -37.99 14.16 -12.71
C ASP A 67 -36.72 14.61 -11.94
N SER A 68 -36.60 14.27 -10.65
CA SER A 68 -35.45 14.67 -9.82
C SER A 68 -34.20 13.86 -10.16
N LYS A 69 -33.10 14.53 -10.52
CA LYS A 69 -31.82 13.89 -10.86
C LYS A 69 -30.90 13.66 -9.66
N ASP A 70 -31.08 14.44 -8.59
CA ASP A 70 -30.15 14.55 -7.46
C ASP A 70 -30.79 14.06 -6.15
N ALA A 71 -31.42 12.88 -6.19
CA ALA A 71 -32.10 12.27 -5.05
C ALA A 71 -31.35 11.02 -4.54
N THR A 72 -31.02 11.00 -3.24
CA THR A 72 -30.46 9.82 -2.55
C THR A 72 -31.54 9.16 -1.71
N VAL A 73 -31.74 7.86 -1.90
CA VAL A 73 -32.76 7.06 -1.20
C VAL A 73 -32.09 6.01 -0.33
N GLU A 74 -32.43 5.97 0.96
CA GLU A 74 -31.90 5.01 1.92
C GLU A 74 -33.03 4.18 2.55
N ILE A 75 -32.90 2.85 2.48
CA ILE A 75 -33.90 1.91 3.01
C ILE A 75 -33.46 1.51 4.42
N VAL A 76 -33.90 2.32 5.39
CA VAL A 76 -33.52 2.19 6.81
C VAL A 76 -34.00 0.85 7.40
N ARG A 77 -35.18 0.35 6.98
CA ARG A 77 -35.72 -0.93 7.47
C ARG A 77 -36.68 -1.58 6.48
N GLU A 78 -36.41 -2.83 6.09
CA GLU A 78 -37.31 -3.65 5.27
C GLU A 78 -37.39 -5.11 5.80
N ARG A 79 -38.26 -5.93 5.20
CA ARG A 79 -38.36 -7.36 5.51
C ARG A 79 -37.52 -8.20 4.55
N PRO A 80 -36.86 -9.29 4.99
CA PRO A 80 -36.07 -10.15 4.12
C PRO A 80 -36.85 -10.67 2.91
N GLY A 81 -36.32 -10.42 1.70
CA GLY A 81 -36.94 -10.84 0.45
C GLY A 81 -38.05 -9.93 -0.10
N THR A 82 -38.14 -8.68 0.38
CA THR A 82 -38.96 -7.64 -0.26
C THR A 82 -38.37 -7.27 -1.63
N GLU A 83 -39.23 -7.00 -2.61
CA GLU A 83 -38.83 -6.61 -3.97
C GLU A 83 -39.06 -5.09 -4.15
N VAL A 84 -37.97 -4.34 -4.28
CA VAL A 84 -37.98 -2.87 -4.34
C VAL A 84 -37.85 -2.40 -5.78
N GLU A 85 -38.64 -1.41 -6.16
CA GLU A 85 -38.66 -0.82 -7.50
C GLU A 85 -38.60 0.72 -7.40
N THR A 86 -37.53 1.32 -7.92
CA THR A 86 -37.31 2.77 -7.89
C THR A 86 -37.26 3.30 -9.32
N ASN A 87 -38.14 4.25 -9.67
CA ASN A 87 -38.33 4.75 -11.05
C ASN A 87 -38.33 3.63 -12.12
N GLY A 88 -38.98 2.49 -11.83
CA GLY A 88 -39.11 1.33 -12.74
C GLY A 88 -37.95 0.32 -12.74
N PHE A 89 -36.88 0.54 -11.95
CA PHE A 89 -35.77 -0.42 -11.82
C PHE A 89 -35.96 -1.33 -10.60
N ARG A 90 -36.10 -2.65 -10.83
CA ARG A 90 -36.21 -3.66 -9.75
C ARG A 90 -34.85 -4.13 -9.24
N VAL A 91 -34.71 -4.19 -7.92
CA VAL A 91 -33.58 -4.84 -7.23
C VAL A 91 -34.12 -5.84 -6.20
N ARG A 92 -33.52 -7.03 -6.14
CA ARG A 92 -33.83 -8.05 -5.12
C ARG A 92 -32.85 -7.97 -3.97
N SER A 93 -33.33 -7.58 -2.80
CA SER A 93 -32.52 -7.51 -1.58
C SER A 93 -32.02 -8.89 -1.14
N ARG A 94 -30.69 -9.07 -1.17
CA ARG A 94 -29.94 -10.21 -0.62
C ARG A 94 -28.52 -9.82 -0.20
N LEU A 95 -28.38 -8.84 0.69
CA LEU A 95 -27.28 -8.61 1.65
C LEU A 95 -27.59 -7.32 2.44
N LYS A 96 -27.01 -7.15 3.64
CA LYS A 96 -27.36 -6.04 4.56
C LYS A 96 -26.93 -4.64 4.03
N PRO A 97 -27.58 -3.55 4.51
CA PRO A 97 -27.35 -2.17 4.06
C PRO A 97 -26.05 -1.55 4.58
N GLU A 98 -25.84 -0.27 4.28
CA GLU A 98 -24.59 0.52 4.29
C GLU A 98 -23.65 0.22 3.11
N ARG A 99 -23.73 1.06 2.07
CA ARG A 99 -22.78 1.11 0.94
C ARG A 99 -22.51 2.56 0.53
N LYS A 100 -21.24 2.97 0.63
CA LYS A 100 -20.70 4.18 0.00
C LYS A 100 -19.54 3.76 -0.92
N TYR A 101 -19.45 4.34 -2.11
CA TYR A 101 -18.60 3.89 -3.23
C TYR A 101 -17.52 4.93 -3.57
N LEU A 102 -16.23 4.56 -3.74
CA LEU A 102 -15.17 5.53 -4.12
C LEU A 102 -13.75 5.03 -4.67
N PHE A 103 -13.47 3.73 -4.91
CA PHE A 103 -12.29 3.03 -5.60
C PHE A 103 -10.82 2.74 -4.99
N ALA A 104 -10.57 2.11 -3.81
CA ALA A 104 -9.41 2.20 -2.82
C ALA A 104 -7.90 2.25 -3.24
N GLN A 105 -6.96 2.53 -2.27
CA GLN A 105 -5.47 2.38 -2.30
C GLN A 105 -4.93 1.07 -1.69
N GLU A 106 -3.73 0.70 -2.11
CA GLU A 106 -2.96 -0.46 -1.65
C GLU A 106 -1.80 0.02 -0.75
N GLN A 107 -1.62 -0.60 0.41
CA GLN A 107 -0.42 -0.43 1.23
C GLN A 107 0.80 -0.92 0.44
N ALA A 108 1.73 -0.01 0.14
CA ALA A 108 2.89 -0.27 -0.71
C ALA A 108 3.63 -1.54 -0.25
N GLN A 109 3.67 -2.55 -1.11
CA GLN A 109 4.27 -3.84 -0.80
C GLN A 109 5.79 -3.73 -0.67
N LEU A 110 6.43 -4.83 -0.24
CA LEU A 110 7.87 -5.03 -0.41
C LEU A 110 8.23 -5.26 -1.89
N GLU A 111 8.01 -4.24 -2.72
CA GLU A 111 8.84 -4.07 -3.91
C GLU A 111 10.28 -3.80 -3.43
N ASP A 112 11.23 -4.52 -4.01
CA ASP A 112 12.65 -4.17 -3.89
C ASP A 112 12.82 -2.73 -4.45
N PRO A 113 13.60 -1.84 -3.81
CA PRO A 113 13.65 -0.42 -4.16
C PRO A 113 13.95 -0.22 -5.66
N PRO A 114 13.33 0.79 -6.31
CA PRO A 114 13.16 0.84 -7.76
C PRO A 114 14.47 0.54 -8.46
N LEU A 115 14.52 -0.62 -9.12
CA LEU A 115 15.76 -1.23 -9.58
C LEU A 115 16.61 -0.20 -10.36
N PRO A 116 17.90 -0.03 -10.04
CA PRO A 116 18.74 0.93 -10.72
C PRO A 116 18.65 0.66 -12.23
N PRO A 117 18.57 1.68 -13.11
CA PRO A 117 17.95 1.48 -14.42
C PRO A 117 18.69 0.55 -15.39
N SER A 118 19.91 0.15 -15.04
CA SER A 118 20.65 -0.98 -15.62
C SER A 118 20.04 -2.38 -15.35
N ARG A 119 18.98 -2.45 -14.53
CA ARG A 119 18.16 -3.64 -14.23
C ARG A 119 16.65 -3.40 -14.38
N PHE A 120 16.23 -2.23 -14.88
CA PHE A 120 14.82 -2.01 -15.22
C PHE A 120 14.51 -2.75 -16.53
N ASN A 121 13.97 -3.96 -16.42
CA ASN A 121 13.47 -4.73 -17.55
C ASN A 121 11.98 -4.40 -17.77
N PRO A 122 11.56 -3.86 -18.92
CA PRO A 122 10.15 -3.62 -19.23
C PRO A 122 9.37 -4.89 -19.61
N ASP A 123 10.02 -6.06 -19.71
CA ASP A 123 9.38 -7.36 -19.92
C ASP A 123 8.96 -8.03 -18.58
N PRO A 124 7.65 -8.28 -18.34
CA PRO A 124 7.16 -8.97 -17.15
C PRO A 124 7.64 -10.43 -16.97
N GLY A 125 8.22 -11.05 -18.00
CA GLY A 125 8.71 -12.44 -17.98
C GLY A 125 10.22 -12.62 -17.81
N GLY A 126 11.03 -11.57 -18.00
CA GLY A 126 12.48 -11.69 -18.17
C GLY A 126 13.25 -11.73 -16.85
N GLY A 127 13.59 -12.93 -16.38
CA GLY A 127 14.43 -13.15 -15.20
C GLY A 127 15.89 -12.67 -15.36
N ASN A 128 16.45 -12.07 -14.31
CA ASN A 128 17.80 -11.50 -14.29
C ASN A 128 18.91 -12.53 -14.60
N LEU A 129 19.46 -12.50 -15.82
CA LEU A 129 20.64 -13.27 -16.24
C LEU A 129 21.69 -12.34 -16.88
N LEU A 130 22.35 -11.51 -16.07
CA LEU A 130 23.54 -10.74 -16.47
C LEU A 130 24.83 -11.32 -15.87
N VAL A 131 25.07 -12.59 -16.22
CA VAL A 131 26.41 -13.17 -16.34
C VAL A 131 26.37 -13.98 -17.63
N GLU A 132 27.12 -13.57 -18.65
CA GLU A 132 27.37 -14.45 -19.80
C GLU A 132 28.13 -15.68 -19.29
N PRO A 133 27.60 -16.91 -19.47
CA PRO A 133 28.42 -18.09 -19.32
C PRO A 133 29.57 -18.02 -20.32
N PRO A 134 30.80 -18.46 -19.98
CA PRO A 134 31.81 -18.67 -21.01
C PRO A 134 31.26 -19.65 -22.05
N GLU A 135 31.54 -19.39 -23.34
CA GLU A 135 31.03 -20.23 -24.43
C GLU A 135 31.30 -21.71 -24.13
N PRO A 136 30.27 -22.59 -24.22
CA PRO A 136 30.49 -24.01 -24.04
C PRO A 136 31.46 -24.48 -25.14
N PRO A 137 32.54 -25.21 -24.81
CA PRO A 137 33.53 -25.62 -25.80
C PRO A 137 32.86 -26.41 -26.91
N ASP A 138 33.21 -26.08 -28.16
CA ASP A 138 32.52 -26.57 -29.35
C ASP A 138 32.42 -28.10 -29.35
N LEU A 139 31.20 -28.62 -29.17
CA LEU A 139 30.92 -30.03 -28.94
C LEU A 139 31.04 -30.88 -30.21
N PHE A 140 31.28 -30.26 -31.38
CA PHE A 140 31.40 -30.94 -32.66
C PHE A 140 32.62 -30.43 -33.45
N PRO A 141 33.80 -31.06 -33.33
CA PRO A 141 34.93 -30.72 -34.18
C PRO A 141 34.56 -30.92 -35.67
N PRO A 142 34.92 -30.00 -36.57
CA PRO A 142 34.51 -30.04 -37.96
C PRO A 142 35.31 -31.08 -38.77
N ILE A 143 34.94 -32.36 -38.62
CA ILE A 143 34.94 -33.44 -39.63
C ILE A 143 34.17 -34.61 -39.01
N LEU A 144 32.97 -34.89 -39.54
CA LEU A 144 32.42 -36.24 -39.50
C LEU A 144 32.89 -36.95 -40.79
N PRO A 145 33.43 -38.19 -40.71
CA PRO A 145 33.63 -38.98 -41.91
C PRO A 145 32.27 -39.23 -42.58
N GLN A 146 32.22 -39.23 -43.91
CA GLN A 146 30.99 -39.53 -44.65
C GLN A 146 30.48 -40.93 -44.25
N PRO A 147 29.19 -41.11 -43.96
CA PRO A 147 28.63 -42.43 -43.74
C PRO A 147 28.82 -43.32 -44.99
N PRO A 148 29.11 -44.63 -44.83
CA PRO A 148 29.07 -45.55 -45.95
C PRO A 148 27.66 -45.60 -46.54
N GLU A 149 27.58 -45.83 -47.85
CA GLU A 149 26.33 -45.84 -48.61
C GLU A 149 25.42 -46.98 -48.10
N TYR A 150 24.16 -46.65 -47.78
CA TYR A 150 23.31 -47.55 -47.01
C TYR A 150 22.52 -48.55 -47.89
N GLY A 151 22.95 -49.82 -47.86
CA GLY A 151 22.03 -50.96 -47.98
C GLY A 151 22.42 -52.05 -48.97
N ASP A 152 23.30 -52.98 -48.56
CA ASP A 152 23.57 -54.21 -49.31
C ASP A 152 23.60 -55.51 -48.46
N GLU A 153 23.07 -55.47 -47.21
CA GLU A 153 22.58 -56.68 -46.53
C GLU A 153 21.20 -56.43 -45.88
N PRO A 154 20.22 -57.35 -46.04
CA PRO A 154 18.88 -57.18 -45.50
C PRO A 154 18.80 -57.48 -43.99
N LEU A 155 18.20 -56.56 -43.23
CA LEU A 155 17.98 -56.71 -41.79
C LEU A 155 17.25 -58.03 -41.42
N PRO A 156 17.69 -58.75 -40.36
CA PRO A 156 16.99 -59.95 -39.88
C PRO A 156 15.52 -59.70 -39.55
N ARG A 157 14.63 -60.64 -39.90
CA ARG A 157 13.17 -60.53 -39.69
C ARG A 157 12.72 -60.23 -38.25
N SER A 158 13.57 -60.46 -37.25
CA SER A 158 13.32 -60.11 -35.84
C SER A 158 13.40 -58.61 -35.53
N LEU A 159 14.01 -57.81 -36.41
CA LEU A 159 14.20 -56.36 -36.26
C LEU A 159 13.34 -55.51 -37.22
N GLY A 160 12.53 -56.15 -38.06
CA GLY A 160 11.62 -55.46 -38.98
C GLY A 160 10.51 -54.69 -38.26
N LEU A 161 10.24 -53.47 -38.72
CA LEU A 161 9.05 -52.71 -38.34
C LEU A 161 7.81 -53.20 -39.12
N PRO A 162 6.58 -53.05 -38.59
CA PRO A 162 6.22 -52.42 -37.32
C PRO A 162 6.28 -53.38 -36.12
N ARG A 163 6.46 -52.82 -34.91
CA ARG A 163 6.36 -53.59 -33.66
C ARG A 163 4.93 -54.07 -33.43
N ARG A 164 4.79 -55.25 -32.80
CA ARG A 164 3.51 -55.90 -32.49
C ARG A 164 2.53 -54.91 -31.82
N CYS A 165 1.30 -54.90 -32.32
CA CYS A 165 0.18 -54.03 -31.92
C CYS A 165 0.17 -52.56 -32.42
N VAL A 166 1.15 -52.09 -33.20
CA VAL A 166 0.97 -50.87 -34.01
C VAL A 166 0.19 -51.24 -35.28
N ARG A 167 -1.06 -50.79 -35.42
CA ARG A 167 -1.89 -51.10 -36.61
C ARG A 167 -1.53 -50.25 -37.82
N GLU A 168 -1.31 -48.96 -37.63
CA GLU A 168 -0.82 -48.04 -38.64
C GLU A 168 -0.20 -46.83 -37.94
N LEU A 169 0.77 -46.18 -38.57
CA LEU A 169 1.34 -44.92 -38.09
C LEU A 169 1.16 -43.87 -39.19
N ALA A 170 -0.12 -43.61 -39.48
CA ALA A 170 -0.54 -42.60 -40.44
C ALA A 170 -0.02 -41.22 -39.95
N PRO A 171 0.80 -40.50 -40.75
CA PRO A 171 1.25 -39.18 -40.37
C PRO A 171 0.06 -38.22 -40.44
N ASP A 172 -0.35 -37.66 -39.31
CA ASP A 172 -1.36 -36.59 -39.24
C ASP A 172 -0.77 -35.30 -39.86
N ARG A 173 -0.75 -35.27 -41.20
CA ARG A 173 -0.34 -34.12 -42.01
C ARG A 173 -1.45 -33.06 -42.03
N ARG A 174 -1.95 -32.67 -40.85
CA ARG A 174 -2.54 -31.35 -40.67
C ARG A 174 -1.52 -30.31 -41.12
N LYS A 175 -1.88 -29.53 -42.14
CA LYS A 175 -1.22 -28.27 -42.41
C LYS A 175 -1.31 -27.42 -41.13
N LEU A 176 -0.28 -26.61 -40.87
CA LEU A 176 -0.39 -25.53 -39.91
C LEU A 176 -1.23 -24.43 -40.57
N ASP A 177 -2.54 -24.56 -40.42
CA ASP A 177 -3.49 -23.50 -40.75
C ASP A 177 -3.37 -22.45 -39.64
N TYR A 178 -2.50 -21.45 -39.87
CA TYR A 178 -2.36 -20.30 -38.99
C TYR A 178 -3.66 -19.50 -38.99
N GLU A 179 -4.08 -18.99 -37.82
CA GLU A 179 -5.22 -18.08 -37.72
C GLU A 179 -4.89 -16.79 -38.48
N GLN A 180 -5.55 -16.59 -39.63
CA GLN A 180 -5.33 -15.42 -40.48
C GLN A 180 -5.92 -14.17 -39.83
N TYR A 181 -5.33 -13.01 -40.12
CA TYR A 181 -5.74 -11.76 -39.52
C TYR A 181 -7.10 -11.33 -40.10
N PRO A 182 -8.15 -11.02 -39.30
CA PRO A 182 -9.51 -10.81 -39.83
C PRO A 182 -9.63 -9.74 -40.92
N ASP A 183 -8.85 -8.66 -40.84
CA ASP A 183 -8.90 -7.60 -41.87
C ASP A 183 -8.20 -8.02 -43.18
N SER A 184 -7.31 -9.03 -43.13
CA SER A 184 -6.62 -9.56 -44.32
C SER A 184 -7.53 -10.38 -45.22
N GLU A 185 -8.50 -11.12 -44.67
CA GLU A 185 -9.56 -11.78 -45.46
C GLU A 185 -10.45 -10.77 -46.18
N ASN A 186 -10.62 -9.58 -45.59
CA ASN A 186 -11.41 -8.47 -46.13
C ASN A 186 -10.60 -7.54 -47.05
N GLY A 187 -9.28 -7.73 -47.17
CA GLY A 187 -8.38 -6.87 -47.95
C GLY A 187 -8.22 -5.44 -47.41
N VAL A 188 -8.63 -5.18 -46.17
CA VAL A 188 -8.64 -3.82 -45.58
C VAL A 188 -7.29 -3.53 -44.92
N GLY A 189 -6.72 -2.36 -45.22
CA GLY A 189 -5.46 -1.90 -44.62
C GLY A 189 -4.17 -2.43 -45.26
N LEU A 190 -4.25 -3.32 -46.27
CA LEU A 190 -3.10 -3.72 -47.07
C LEU A 190 -2.64 -2.55 -47.97
N LEU A 191 -1.31 -2.39 -48.09
CA LEU A 191 -0.71 -1.42 -49.00
C LEU A 191 -0.68 -1.98 -50.44
N PRO A 192 -0.69 -1.13 -51.48
CA PRO A 192 -0.55 -1.59 -52.86
C PRO A 192 0.78 -2.37 -53.04
N GLY A 193 0.67 -3.68 -53.25
CA GLY A 193 1.83 -4.58 -53.41
C GLY A 193 2.32 -5.28 -52.13
N SER A 194 1.65 -5.15 -50.98
CA SER A 194 1.96 -5.96 -49.79
C SER A 194 1.21 -7.29 -49.78
N GLU A 195 1.91 -8.40 -49.51
CA GLU A 195 1.28 -9.71 -49.28
C GLU A 195 0.89 -9.91 -47.79
N PRO A 196 -0.24 -10.55 -47.48
CA PRO A 196 -0.65 -10.84 -46.10
C PRO A 196 0.18 -11.99 -45.52
N VAL A 197 1.01 -11.69 -44.52
CA VAL A 197 1.75 -12.69 -43.73
C VAL A 197 0.92 -13.22 -42.55
N PRO A 198 1.15 -14.45 -42.06
CA PRO A 198 0.55 -14.94 -40.82
C PRO A 198 0.83 -14.00 -39.64
N ASN A 199 -0.14 -13.81 -38.75
CA ASN A 199 0.00 -12.91 -37.60
C ASN A 199 1.16 -13.38 -36.70
N ARG A 200 2.15 -12.51 -36.48
CA ARG A 200 3.39 -12.83 -35.75
C ARG A 200 3.17 -13.45 -34.36
N TRP A 201 2.08 -13.05 -33.70
CA TRP A 201 1.70 -13.52 -32.36
C TRP A 201 1.10 -14.93 -32.34
N PHE A 202 0.81 -15.50 -33.51
CA PHE A 202 0.12 -16.78 -33.70
C PHE A 202 0.94 -17.76 -34.57
N ILE A 203 2.25 -17.53 -34.73
CA ILE A 203 3.18 -18.46 -35.39
C ILE A 203 3.44 -19.65 -34.45
N GLY A 204 2.46 -20.54 -34.37
CA GLY A 204 2.53 -21.72 -33.53
C GLY A 204 3.54 -22.75 -34.07
N PHE A 205 4.50 -23.14 -33.23
CA PHE A 205 5.32 -24.32 -33.49
C PHE A 205 4.42 -25.56 -33.67
N GLY A 206 4.73 -26.38 -34.67
CA GLY A 206 4.00 -27.60 -34.97
C GLY A 206 3.93 -28.55 -33.78
N ARG A 207 2.86 -29.35 -33.70
CA ARG A 207 2.61 -30.25 -32.57
C ARG A 207 3.59 -31.43 -32.57
N TRP A 208 4.79 -31.19 -32.04
CA TRP A 208 5.94 -32.08 -32.14
C TRP A 208 6.17 -32.84 -30.83
N GLN A 209 6.14 -34.16 -30.90
CA GLN A 209 6.40 -35.05 -29.77
C GLN A 209 7.63 -35.91 -30.09
N ARG A 210 8.69 -35.80 -29.27
CA ARG A 210 9.91 -36.61 -29.42
C ARG A 210 9.66 -38.10 -29.14
N TYR A 211 8.76 -38.36 -28.20
CA TYR A 211 8.43 -39.68 -27.69
C TYR A 211 6.91 -39.91 -27.77
N ALA A 212 6.51 -41.17 -27.88
CA ALA A 212 5.09 -41.56 -27.97
C ALA A 212 4.32 -41.40 -26.62
N ASP A 213 5.03 -41.08 -25.54
CA ASP A 213 4.47 -40.80 -24.22
C ASP A 213 4.41 -39.28 -23.98
N PRO A 214 3.21 -38.67 -23.88
CA PRO A 214 3.06 -37.23 -23.64
C PRO A 214 3.59 -36.74 -22.28
N ALA A 215 3.89 -37.63 -21.33
CA ALA A 215 4.42 -37.23 -20.01
C ALA A 215 5.91 -36.88 -20.04
N ASN A 216 6.67 -37.43 -20.99
CA ASN A 216 8.12 -37.35 -21.05
C ASN A 216 8.57 -36.40 -22.17
N GLU A 217 8.59 -35.09 -21.86
CA GLU A 217 9.03 -33.98 -22.72
C GLU A 217 8.18 -33.69 -23.98
N THR A 218 7.50 -32.53 -23.97
CA THR A 218 7.04 -31.84 -25.19
C THR A 218 7.85 -30.54 -25.35
N PRO A 219 8.97 -30.55 -26.09
CA PRO A 219 9.90 -29.41 -26.14
C PRO A 219 9.35 -28.21 -26.93
N TYR A 220 8.25 -28.40 -27.67
CA TYR A 220 7.45 -27.32 -28.25
C TYR A 220 6.07 -27.36 -27.61
N GLN A 221 5.74 -26.31 -26.87
CA GLN A 221 4.38 -26.12 -26.35
C GLN A 221 3.43 -25.81 -27.51
N THR A 222 2.15 -26.16 -27.34
CA THR A 222 1.13 -25.79 -28.32
C THR A 222 0.99 -24.27 -28.39
N GLY A 223 1.38 -23.65 -29.51
CA GLY A 223 1.24 -22.21 -29.78
C GLY A 223 -0.20 -21.71 -29.92
N ARG A 224 -1.17 -22.38 -29.28
CA ARG A 224 -2.53 -21.86 -29.10
C ARG A 224 -2.52 -20.92 -27.90
N LEU A 225 -2.63 -19.63 -28.19
CA LEU A 225 -2.72 -18.54 -27.24
C LEU A 225 -3.78 -18.84 -26.16
N ARG A 226 -3.45 -18.52 -24.90
CA ARG A 226 -4.37 -18.70 -23.77
C ARG A 226 -5.09 -17.40 -23.45
N PHE A 227 -6.26 -17.50 -22.83
CA PHE A 227 -6.95 -16.32 -22.31
C PHE A 227 -6.21 -15.80 -21.06
N TRP A 228 -5.94 -16.72 -20.12
CA TRP A 228 -5.03 -16.52 -18.98
C TRP A 228 -4.35 -17.85 -18.62
N HIS A 229 -3.06 -17.79 -18.28
CA HIS A 229 -2.25 -18.88 -17.74
C HIS A 229 -0.93 -18.33 -17.20
N PRO A 230 -0.42 -18.75 -16.02
CA PRO A 230 0.79 -18.19 -15.42
C PRO A 230 2.03 -18.33 -16.32
N TYR A 231 2.36 -19.56 -16.74
CA TYR A 231 3.58 -19.88 -17.51
C TYR A 231 3.42 -19.98 -19.03
N LEU A 232 2.27 -19.59 -19.60
CA LEU A 232 2.02 -19.69 -21.05
C LEU A 232 1.57 -18.34 -21.60
N GLN A 233 1.88 -18.11 -22.87
CA GLN A 233 1.47 -16.90 -23.60
C GLN A 233 -0.04 -16.68 -23.50
N SER A 234 -0.43 -15.54 -22.95
CA SER A 234 -1.81 -15.21 -22.56
C SER A 234 -2.24 -13.79 -22.94
N THR A 235 -3.44 -13.64 -23.50
CA THR A 235 -3.99 -12.32 -23.91
C THR A 235 -4.19 -11.35 -22.76
N LEU A 236 -4.49 -11.83 -21.54
CA LEU A 236 -4.81 -10.97 -20.39
C LEU A 236 -3.59 -10.53 -19.56
N LYS A 237 -2.36 -10.93 -19.91
CA LYS A 237 -1.13 -10.52 -19.19
C LYS A 237 -0.24 -9.58 -20.01
N GLY A 238 -0.68 -9.20 -21.21
CA GLY A 238 0.15 -8.48 -22.18
C GLY A 238 1.06 -9.36 -23.06
N ASP A 239 1.13 -10.69 -22.87
CA ASP A 239 2.00 -11.58 -23.68
C ASP A 239 1.64 -11.62 -25.19
N ALA A 240 0.47 -11.08 -25.56
CA ALA A 240 -0.04 -10.97 -26.92
C ALA A 240 -1.10 -9.85 -27.00
N PRO A 241 -1.31 -9.24 -28.18
CA PRO A 241 -2.27 -8.14 -28.33
C PRO A 241 -3.71 -8.62 -28.18
N ILE A 242 -4.55 -7.76 -27.62
CA ILE A 242 -5.99 -7.96 -27.47
C ILE A 242 -6.79 -7.28 -28.60
N ILE A 243 -6.22 -6.23 -29.22
CA ILE A 243 -6.77 -5.50 -30.36
C ILE A 243 -5.64 -5.30 -31.39
N GLY A 244 -5.93 -5.53 -32.67
CA GLY A 244 -4.95 -5.35 -33.75
C GLY A 244 -3.77 -6.31 -33.66
N GLN A 245 -2.55 -5.79 -33.75
CA GLN A 245 -1.30 -6.55 -33.61
C GLN A 245 -0.29 -5.90 -32.64
N ASP A 246 -0.73 -4.85 -31.95
CA ASP A 246 0.10 -3.85 -31.29
C ASP A 246 -0.56 -3.16 -30.08
N ILE A 247 -1.81 -3.47 -29.74
CA ILE A 247 -2.50 -3.01 -28.52
C ILE A 247 -2.68 -4.19 -27.56
N PHE A 248 -2.13 -4.06 -26.36
CA PHE A 248 -2.02 -5.11 -25.35
C PHE A 248 -2.84 -4.74 -24.11
N LEU A 249 -3.38 -5.75 -23.44
CA LEU A 249 -4.00 -5.63 -22.11
C LEU A 249 -3.22 -6.50 -21.12
N ASN A 250 -2.66 -5.87 -20.10
CA ASN A 250 -2.25 -6.56 -18.88
C ASN A 250 -3.30 -6.31 -17.78
N LEU A 251 -3.87 -7.39 -17.26
CA LEU A 251 -4.77 -7.42 -16.11
C LEU A 251 -4.01 -8.11 -14.97
N THR A 252 -3.75 -7.37 -13.90
CA THR A 252 -3.08 -7.90 -12.70
C THR A 252 -4.07 -7.89 -11.54
N LEU A 253 -4.18 -9.01 -10.83
CA LEU A 253 -4.96 -9.11 -9.59
C LEU A 253 -4.01 -9.29 -8.41
N ASN A 254 -4.13 -8.45 -7.39
CA ASN A 254 -3.35 -8.53 -6.16
C ASN A 254 -4.27 -8.78 -4.96
N ASP A 255 -3.83 -9.57 -3.99
CA ASP A 255 -4.48 -9.74 -2.70
C ASP A 255 -3.39 -9.67 -1.62
N PHE A 256 -3.30 -8.51 -0.98
CA PHE A 256 -2.37 -8.27 0.14
C PHE A 256 -3.12 -8.41 1.45
N PHE A 257 -2.66 -9.31 2.32
CA PHE A 257 -3.16 -9.47 3.68
C PHE A 257 -2.07 -9.10 4.68
N GLN A 258 -2.39 -8.25 5.65
CA GLN A 258 -1.53 -7.92 6.77
C GLN A 258 -2.23 -8.24 8.10
N PHE A 259 -1.53 -8.96 8.97
CA PHE A 259 -1.83 -9.08 10.39
C PHE A 259 -0.70 -8.44 11.22
N GLU A 260 -1.07 -7.69 12.26
CA GLU A 260 -0.13 -6.97 13.10
C GLU A 260 -0.60 -6.97 14.57
N GLY A 261 0.28 -7.39 15.49
CA GLY A 261 0.07 -7.32 16.93
C GLY A 261 1.16 -6.48 17.57
N ARG A 262 0.78 -5.39 18.25
CA ARG A 262 1.72 -4.35 18.72
C ARG A 262 1.39 -3.78 20.09
N THR A 263 2.36 -3.10 20.70
CA THR A 263 2.17 -2.19 21.84
C THR A 263 2.55 -0.77 21.46
N LEU A 264 1.68 0.20 21.73
CA LEU A 264 1.91 1.64 21.52
C LEU A 264 1.55 2.45 22.78
N PRO A 265 2.26 3.55 23.08
CA PRO A 265 1.91 4.44 24.19
C PRO A 265 0.54 5.08 23.94
N THR A 266 -0.50 4.48 24.50
CA THR A 266 -1.90 4.85 24.29
C THR A 266 -2.38 5.59 25.54
N PRO A 267 -2.78 6.87 25.45
CA PRO A 267 -3.24 7.62 26.62
C PRO A 267 -4.53 7.02 27.19
N SER A 268 -4.70 7.10 28.50
CA SER A 268 -5.99 6.86 29.14
C SER A 268 -6.90 8.04 28.86
N GLY A 269 -7.93 7.85 28.03
CA GLY A 269 -8.92 8.89 27.76
C GLY A 269 -9.80 9.23 28.97
N VAL A 270 -10.75 10.15 28.76
CA VAL A 270 -11.75 10.56 29.77
C VAL A 270 -12.59 9.39 30.31
N SER A 271 -12.67 8.27 29.57
CA SER A 271 -13.02 6.95 30.09
C SER A 271 -11.83 6.01 29.90
N THR A 272 -11.29 5.45 31.00
CA THR A 272 -10.23 4.42 30.93
C THR A 272 -10.81 3.00 30.99
N ALA A 273 -10.14 2.04 30.35
CA ALA A 273 -10.41 0.61 30.44
C ALA A 273 -9.91 -0.04 31.75
N ARG A 274 -9.40 0.75 32.70
CA ARG A 274 -9.03 0.32 34.07
C ARG A 274 -9.67 1.25 35.11
N PRO A 275 -10.87 0.91 35.64
CA PRO A 275 -11.51 1.70 36.69
C PRO A 275 -10.58 1.95 37.89
N ASN A 276 -10.62 3.16 38.44
CA ASN A 276 -9.74 3.66 39.51
C ASN A 276 -8.23 3.66 39.18
N SER A 277 -7.84 3.53 37.91
CA SER A 277 -6.48 3.91 37.47
C SER A 277 -6.32 5.43 37.52
N SER A 278 -5.20 5.91 38.09
CA SER A 278 -4.74 7.29 37.91
C SER A 278 -3.53 7.39 36.98
N GLU A 279 -3.24 6.32 36.24
CA GLU A 279 -2.19 6.29 35.22
C GLU A 279 -2.64 7.06 34.00
N PHE A 280 -1.77 7.91 33.45
CA PHE A 280 -2.04 8.69 32.23
C PHE A 280 -1.93 7.86 30.94
N PHE A 281 -1.25 6.71 30.98
CA PHE A 281 -1.19 5.76 29.88
C PHE A 281 -1.98 4.49 30.24
N GLY A 282 -2.80 4.05 29.29
CA GLY A 282 -3.71 2.93 29.44
C GLY A 282 -3.09 1.60 29.01
N ARG A 283 -3.92 0.70 28.48
CA ARG A 283 -3.49 -0.57 27.89
C ARG A 283 -2.90 -0.32 26.48
N SER A 284 -1.58 -0.44 26.37
CA SER A 284 -0.80 -0.20 25.14
C SER A 284 -1.07 -1.19 24.00
N GLU A 285 -1.60 -2.37 24.30
CA GLU A 285 -1.78 -3.47 23.36
C GLU A 285 -2.86 -3.19 22.29
N GLN A 286 -2.49 -3.35 21.02
CA GLN A 286 -3.36 -3.23 19.86
C GLN A 286 -3.19 -4.43 18.91
N LEU A 287 -4.25 -4.74 18.16
CA LEU A 287 -4.28 -5.82 17.18
C LEU A 287 -4.99 -5.33 15.91
N PHE A 288 -4.33 -5.49 14.76
CA PHE A 288 -4.74 -4.94 13.48
C PHE A 288 -4.75 -6.03 12.39
N PHE A 289 -5.74 -5.93 11.49
CA PHE A 289 -5.76 -6.63 10.21
C PHE A 289 -6.04 -5.60 9.10
N SER A 290 -5.34 -5.74 7.97
CA SER A 290 -5.70 -5.14 6.68
C SER A 290 -5.81 -6.23 5.62
N ASN A 291 -6.73 -6.05 4.68
CA ASN A 291 -6.76 -6.80 3.43
C ASN A 291 -7.03 -5.83 2.28
N ASP A 292 -6.06 -5.73 1.38
CA ASP A 292 -6.01 -4.78 0.28
C ASP A 292 -6.03 -5.60 -1.02
N PHE A 293 -7.21 -5.75 -1.63
CA PHE A 293 -7.39 -6.50 -2.87
C PHE A 293 -7.43 -5.54 -4.07
N SER A 294 -6.52 -5.66 -5.04
CA SER A 294 -6.39 -4.74 -6.17
C SER A 294 -6.59 -5.38 -7.55
N ILE A 295 -7.04 -4.55 -8.49
CA ILE A 295 -7.25 -4.86 -9.90
C ILE A 295 -6.56 -3.76 -10.72
N GLY A 296 -5.39 -4.08 -11.27
CA GLY A 296 -4.68 -3.24 -12.24
C GLY A 296 -5.11 -3.59 -13.67
N ILE A 297 -5.46 -2.57 -14.46
CA ILE A 297 -5.87 -2.68 -15.86
C ILE A 297 -4.98 -1.73 -16.68
N ASP A 298 -4.01 -2.31 -17.39
CA ASP A 298 -3.04 -1.59 -18.20
C ASP A 298 -3.29 -1.89 -19.68
N LEU A 299 -3.79 -0.88 -20.41
CA LEU A 299 -4.02 -0.94 -21.85
C LEU A 299 -2.99 -0.06 -22.56
N PHE A 300 -2.15 -0.62 -23.42
CA PHE A 300 -1.06 0.12 -24.07
C PHE A 300 -0.83 -0.27 -25.53
N LYS A 301 -0.30 0.68 -26.31
CA LYS A 301 0.11 0.49 -27.71
C LYS A 301 1.63 0.62 -27.84
N GLY A 302 2.31 -0.41 -28.31
CA GLY A 302 3.74 -0.33 -28.62
C GLY A 302 4.44 -1.68 -28.72
N GLU A 303 5.53 -1.72 -29.47
CA GLU A 303 6.38 -2.90 -29.59
C GLU A 303 7.43 -2.89 -28.48
N THR A 304 6.99 -3.17 -27.25
CA THR A 304 7.74 -2.96 -25.98
C THR A 304 9.13 -3.60 -25.93
N ALA A 305 9.37 -4.67 -26.71
CA ALA A 305 10.67 -5.31 -26.83
C ALA A 305 11.71 -4.53 -27.67
N PHE A 306 11.28 -3.53 -28.46
CA PHE A 306 12.12 -2.80 -29.42
C PHE A 306 11.97 -1.28 -29.40
N LYS A 307 10.81 -0.73 -29.00
CA LYS A 307 10.56 0.71 -28.91
C LYS A 307 9.74 1.04 -27.64
N PRO A 308 9.97 2.20 -27.00
CA PRO A 308 9.08 2.73 -25.97
C PRO A 308 7.60 2.73 -26.38
N VAL A 309 6.73 2.53 -25.39
CA VAL A 309 5.27 2.55 -25.53
C VAL A 309 4.82 3.88 -26.16
N VAL A 310 3.97 3.83 -27.17
CA VAL A 310 3.46 5.02 -27.89
C VAL A 310 2.42 5.75 -27.04
N TRP A 311 1.50 4.99 -26.44
CA TRP A 311 0.60 5.47 -25.39
C TRP A 311 0.21 4.32 -24.45
N ALA A 312 -0.06 4.67 -23.18
CA ALA A 312 -0.64 3.77 -22.19
C ALA A 312 -1.81 4.43 -21.47
N LEU A 313 -2.74 3.61 -20.99
CA LEU A 313 -3.79 3.95 -20.04
C LEU A 313 -3.73 2.93 -18.90
N ARG A 314 -3.57 3.40 -17.66
CA ARG A 314 -3.50 2.56 -16.46
C ARG A 314 -4.61 2.93 -15.48
N LEU A 315 -5.33 1.92 -15.02
CA LEU A 315 -6.38 2.02 -14.00
C LEU A 315 -6.08 1.02 -12.87
N LEU A 316 -5.84 1.50 -11.64
CA LEU A 316 -5.73 0.66 -10.45
C LEU A 316 -6.91 0.93 -9.51
N PHE A 317 -7.77 -0.08 -9.37
CA PHE A 317 -8.82 -0.14 -8.36
C PHE A 317 -8.33 -1.00 -7.20
N VAL A 318 -8.63 -0.63 -5.96
CA VAL A 318 -8.44 -1.49 -4.79
C VAL A 318 -9.75 -1.61 -3.99
N ALA A 319 -9.82 -2.58 -3.10
CA ALA A 319 -10.78 -2.70 -2.02
C ALA A 319 -10.01 -2.98 -0.71
N ASN A 320 -9.96 -2.01 0.18
CA ASN A 320 -9.37 -2.18 1.51
C ASN A 320 -10.45 -2.66 2.49
N GLN A 321 -10.10 -3.60 3.36
CA GLN A 321 -10.87 -3.96 4.55
C GLN A 321 -9.95 -3.88 5.76
N ASN A 322 -10.26 -3.04 6.76
CA ASN A 322 -9.50 -3.01 8.00
C ASN A 322 -10.33 -3.38 9.23
N TYR A 323 -9.64 -4.02 10.17
CA TYR A 323 -10.13 -4.29 11.50
C TYR A 323 -9.04 -3.89 12.49
N ILE A 324 -9.38 -3.05 13.46
CA ILE A 324 -8.50 -2.73 14.59
C ILE A 324 -9.23 -3.00 15.90
N ARG A 325 -8.53 -3.64 16.83
CA ARG A 325 -8.92 -3.78 18.23
C ARG A 325 -7.84 -3.18 19.11
N VAL A 326 -8.24 -2.21 19.92
CA VAL A 326 -7.42 -1.59 20.97
C VAL A 326 -7.87 -2.11 22.33
N LYS A 327 -6.99 -2.16 23.32
CA LYS A 327 -7.39 -2.55 24.69
C LYS A 327 -7.76 -1.37 25.61
N GLU A 328 -7.43 -0.13 25.24
CA GLU A 328 -7.84 1.07 25.96
C GLU A 328 -9.09 1.71 25.33
N ASN A 329 -9.93 2.31 26.17
CA ASN A 329 -11.12 3.04 25.74
C ASN A 329 -10.74 4.40 25.11
N ASN A 330 -11.68 5.04 24.40
CA ASN A 330 -11.50 6.30 23.66
C ASN A 330 -10.44 6.34 22.55
N ALA A 331 -9.56 5.34 22.41
CA ALA A 331 -8.50 5.32 21.39
C ALA A 331 -8.99 5.07 19.94
N LEU A 332 -10.29 4.81 19.73
CA LEU A 332 -10.92 4.72 18.40
C LEU A 332 -12.08 5.70 18.20
N ASP A 333 -12.46 6.46 19.23
CA ASP A 333 -13.69 7.28 19.25
C ASP A 333 -13.63 8.27 20.43
N PRO A 334 -13.70 9.60 20.19
CA PRO A 334 -13.55 10.60 21.25
C PRO A 334 -14.72 10.65 22.25
N ASP A 335 -15.94 10.22 21.89
CA ASP A 335 -17.09 10.39 22.78
C ASP A 335 -17.34 9.13 23.64
N PRO A 336 -17.04 9.15 24.95
CA PRO A 336 -17.26 7.98 25.81
C PRO A 336 -18.76 7.69 26.07
N ARG A 337 -19.72 8.55 25.68
CA ARG A 337 -21.10 8.55 26.21
C ARG A 337 -22.07 7.65 25.46
N GLY A 338 -21.90 7.46 24.14
CA GLY A 338 -22.86 6.74 23.30
C GLY A 338 -23.33 7.53 22.08
N PRO A 339 -23.64 6.86 20.94
CA PRO A 339 -24.48 7.46 19.92
C PRO A 339 -25.83 7.83 20.53
N GLY A 340 -26.29 9.06 20.32
CA GLY A 340 -27.58 9.54 20.83
C GLY A 340 -27.52 10.37 22.11
N PHE A 341 -26.35 10.84 22.56
CA PHE A 341 -26.29 11.90 23.58
C PHE A 341 -26.84 13.23 23.03
N THR A 342 -28.16 13.38 23.08
CA THR A 342 -28.80 14.69 23.00
C THR A 342 -28.50 15.46 24.30
N GLY A 343 -28.22 16.76 24.19
CA GLY A 343 -28.03 17.61 25.37
C GLY A 343 -29.29 17.55 26.26
N PRO A 344 -29.14 17.53 27.60
CA PRO A 344 -30.27 17.33 28.49
C PRO A 344 -31.34 18.41 28.24
N PRO A 345 -32.62 18.02 28.04
CA PRO A 345 -33.69 19.01 27.93
C PRO A 345 -33.74 19.85 29.21
N PRO A 346 -34.03 21.16 29.12
CA PRO A 346 -33.98 22.06 30.28
C PRO A 346 -34.98 21.61 31.34
N VAL A 347 -34.47 21.04 32.44
CA VAL A 347 -35.27 20.35 33.46
C VAL A 347 -36.13 21.35 34.24
N PRO A 348 -37.47 21.25 34.19
CA PRO A 348 -38.34 21.91 35.13
C PRO A 348 -38.54 21.01 36.36
N THR A 349 -38.46 21.60 37.55
CA THR A 349 -38.64 21.00 38.90
C THR A 349 -37.43 20.27 39.51
N PHE A 350 -37.35 20.31 40.85
CA PHE A 350 -36.32 19.69 41.67
C PHE A 350 -36.66 18.21 41.95
N PRO A 351 -35.66 17.31 42.05
CA PRO A 351 -35.89 15.91 42.38
C PRO A 351 -36.31 15.70 43.85
N PRO A 352 -37.03 14.61 44.19
CA PRO A 352 -37.36 14.26 45.57
C PRO A 352 -36.11 13.86 46.40
N PHE A 353 -36.11 14.21 47.68
CA PHE A 353 -35.07 13.76 48.62
C PHE A 353 -35.10 12.23 48.79
N GLY A 354 -34.00 11.55 48.43
CA GLY A 354 -33.78 10.14 48.77
C GLY A 354 -32.88 9.37 47.80
N ASP A 355 -32.83 9.77 46.52
CA ASP A 355 -32.07 9.06 45.47
C ASP A 355 -30.88 9.90 44.97
N PRO A 356 -29.62 9.47 45.21
CA PRO A 356 -28.43 10.22 44.77
C PRO A 356 -28.22 10.21 43.25
N THR A 357 -28.97 9.41 42.49
CA THR A 357 -28.94 9.38 41.02
C THR A 357 -30.01 10.26 40.37
N SER A 358 -31.01 10.73 41.12
CA SER A 358 -32.14 11.53 40.62
C SER A 358 -31.79 12.90 40.01
N GLY A 359 -30.57 13.39 40.23
CA GLY A 359 -30.02 14.59 39.57
C GLY A 359 -29.35 14.33 38.22
N LEU A 360 -29.19 13.06 37.81
CA LEU A 360 -28.62 12.68 36.52
C LEU A 360 -29.75 12.56 35.48
N GLY A 361 -29.79 13.51 34.55
CA GLY A 361 -30.92 13.68 33.64
C GLY A 361 -31.20 12.46 32.72
N PRO A 362 -32.46 12.32 32.24
CA PRO A 362 -32.85 11.24 31.34
C PRO A 362 -32.13 11.38 29.99
N GLY A 363 -31.08 10.60 29.81
CA GLY A 363 -30.17 10.72 28.66
C GLY A 363 -28.84 9.99 28.85
N LEU A 364 -28.43 9.71 30.10
CA LEU A 364 -27.34 8.76 30.36
C LEU A 364 -27.81 7.32 30.10
N THR A 365 -27.71 6.87 28.85
CA THR A 365 -27.64 5.44 28.52
C THR A 365 -26.53 4.82 29.36
N ARG A 366 -26.88 3.82 30.20
CA ARG A 366 -25.92 3.16 31.08
C ARG A 366 -24.86 2.45 30.24
N LEU A 367 -23.69 3.07 30.11
CA LEU A 367 -22.52 2.48 29.46
C LEU A 367 -22.27 1.08 30.04
N PRO A 368 -22.09 0.05 29.19
CA PRO A 368 -21.85 -1.29 29.69
C PRO A 368 -20.52 -1.31 30.45
N GLY A 369 -20.49 -2.01 31.60
CA GLY A 369 -19.35 -2.01 32.52
C GLY A 369 -18.05 -2.61 31.95
N ASN A 370 -18.11 -3.17 30.73
CA ASN A 370 -16.96 -3.41 29.87
C ASN A 370 -17.31 -2.84 28.48
N LEU A 371 -16.41 -2.05 27.89
CA LEU A 371 -16.55 -1.48 26.54
C LEU A 371 -15.79 -2.30 25.47
N GLU A 372 -15.20 -3.43 25.86
CA GLU A 372 -14.55 -4.39 24.96
C GLU A 372 -15.50 -4.96 23.91
N GLY A 373 -15.10 -4.91 22.63
CA GLY A 373 -15.93 -5.37 21.50
C GLY A 373 -17.02 -4.38 21.07
N THR A 374 -16.95 -3.12 21.52
CA THR A 374 -17.81 -2.02 21.09
C THR A 374 -17.05 -1.03 20.20
N ARG A 375 -17.73 -0.02 19.63
CA ARG A 375 -17.11 1.03 18.79
C ARG A 375 -15.88 1.72 19.42
N TYR A 376 -15.79 1.77 20.75
CA TYR A 376 -14.67 2.39 21.48
C TYR A 376 -13.38 1.57 21.49
N THR A 377 -13.49 0.25 21.32
CA THR A 377 -12.36 -0.69 21.42
C THR A 377 -12.17 -1.57 20.18
N THR A 378 -13.16 -1.59 19.28
CA THR A 378 -13.09 -2.30 17.99
C THR A 378 -13.72 -1.47 16.88
N ARG A 379 -12.98 -1.30 15.77
CA ARG A 379 -13.45 -0.71 14.52
C ARG A 379 -13.25 -1.71 13.39
N ALA A 380 -14.31 -1.97 12.63
CA ALA A 380 -14.29 -2.75 11.40
C ALA A 380 -14.88 -1.88 10.28
N LYS A 381 -14.20 -1.79 9.14
CA LYS A 381 -14.54 -0.88 8.04
C LYS A 381 -14.04 -1.43 6.71
N GLN A 382 -14.63 -0.96 5.61
CA GLN A 382 -14.26 -1.31 4.24
C GLN A 382 -14.24 -0.03 3.41
N TRP A 383 -13.25 0.12 2.52
CA TRP A 383 -13.06 1.35 1.77
C TRP A 383 -12.82 1.19 0.30
N PHE A 384 -13.14 2.31 -0.33
CA PHE A 384 -12.81 2.65 -1.67
C PHE A 384 -12.39 4.17 -1.71
N ALA A 385 -11.59 4.63 -2.70
CA ALA A 385 -10.66 5.81 -2.74
C ALA A 385 -9.65 5.69 -3.95
N LEU A 386 -9.69 6.37 -5.11
CA LEU A 386 -8.96 6.02 -6.39
C LEU A 386 -7.41 6.29 -6.49
N GLN A 387 -6.64 5.37 -7.16
CA GLN A 387 -5.14 5.41 -7.15
C GLN A 387 -4.37 5.66 -8.42
N GLU A 388 -4.57 4.82 -9.43
CA GLU A 388 -3.88 4.99 -10.70
C GLU A 388 -4.96 5.18 -11.72
N ALA A 389 -4.91 6.34 -12.36
CA ALA A 389 -5.87 6.78 -13.35
C ALA A 389 -5.13 7.76 -14.24
N PHE A 390 -4.18 7.24 -15.01
CA PHE A 390 -3.28 8.06 -15.83
C PHE A 390 -3.25 7.61 -17.28
N GLY A 391 -3.11 8.60 -18.16
CA GLY A 391 -2.64 8.41 -19.53
C GLY A 391 -1.16 8.72 -19.63
N GLU A 392 -0.44 7.96 -20.45
CA GLU A 392 0.92 8.27 -20.87
C GLU A 392 0.98 8.40 -22.40
N ILE A 393 1.74 9.38 -22.88
CA ILE A 393 2.01 9.62 -24.29
C ILE A 393 3.52 9.81 -24.47
N HIS A 394 4.12 8.99 -25.34
CA HIS A 394 5.48 9.20 -25.83
C HIS A 394 5.47 10.37 -26.84
N ILE A 395 6.27 11.40 -26.57
CA ILE A 395 6.28 12.64 -27.35
C ILE A 395 7.20 12.49 -28.57
N ARG A 396 8.42 11.98 -28.36
CA ARG A 396 9.38 11.67 -29.43
C ARG A 396 10.56 10.84 -28.93
N ASP A 397 11.19 10.14 -29.86
CA ASP A 397 12.59 9.72 -29.75
C ASP A 397 13.53 10.93 -29.90
N LEU A 398 14.69 10.86 -29.26
CA LEU A 398 15.76 11.87 -29.24
C LEU A 398 17.01 11.40 -30.00
N THR A 399 17.25 10.09 -30.03
CA THR A 399 18.39 9.45 -30.71
C THR A 399 17.93 8.17 -31.44
N ASN A 400 18.78 7.66 -32.33
CA ASN A 400 18.53 6.39 -33.03
C ASN A 400 18.52 5.16 -32.08
N ASN A 401 18.93 5.33 -30.83
CA ASN A 401 19.01 4.28 -29.81
C ASN A 401 17.78 4.28 -28.88
N TYR A 402 16.70 4.96 -29.29
CA TYR A 402 15.47 5.13 -28.53
C TYR A 402 15.64 5.81 -27.16
N ASP A 403 16.64 6.68 -26.98
CA ASP A 403 16.54 7.72 -25.95
C ASP A 403 15.27 8.54 -26.25
N PHE A 404 14.43 8.82 -25.25
CA PHE A 404 13.06 9.33 -25.47
C PHE A 404 12.66 10.43 -24.48
N ILE A 405 11.54 11.09 -24.80
CA ILE A 405 10.80 11.94 -23.87
C ILE A 405 9.30 11.61 -23.94
N SER A 406 8.69 11.41 -22.77
CA SER A 406 7.27 11.08 -22.57
C SER A 406 6.61 12.04 -21.57
N SER A 407 5.27 12.10 -21.61
CA SER A 407 4.46 12.79 -20.60
C SER A 407 3.36 11.87 -20.06
N ARG A 408 3.14 11.90 -18.75
CA ARG A 408 2.13 11.12 -18.03
C ARG A 408 1.25 12.05 -17.19
N PHE A 409 -0.06 11.95 -17.34
CA PHE A 409 -1.05 12.84 -16.73
C PHE A 409 -2.16 12.03 -16.05
N GLY A 410 -2.56 12.44 -14.84
CA GLY A 410 -3.58 11.76 -14.04
C GLY A 410 -3.06 11.36 -12.66
N ILE A 411 -3.80 10.50 -11.95
CA ILE A 411 -3.37 9.98 -10.64
C ILE A 411 -2.30 8.92 -10.88
N GLN A 412 -1.09 9.12 -10.35
CA GLN A 412 0.08 8.31 -10.66
C GLN A 412 1.06 8.15 -9.47
N PRO A 413 1.69 6.99 -9.29
CA PRO A 413 2.69 6.74 -8.25
C PRO A 413 4.02 7.41 -8.57
N PHE A 414 4.66 7.98 -7.55
CA PHE A 414 5.97 8.60 -7.66
C PHE A 414 6.76 8.51 -6.34
N VAL A 415 8.02 8.12 -6.47
CA VAL A 415 9.02 8.16 -5.39
C VAL A 415 10.08 9.19 -5.78
N SER A 416 10.42 10.10 -4.87
CA SER A 416 11.38 11.18 -5.10
C SER A 416 12.79 10.71 -5.42
N ASP A 417 13.23 9.66 -4.75
CA ASP A 417 14.63 9.26 -4.63
C ASP A 417 14.77 7.75 -4.38
N PHE A 418 16.00 7.23 -4.45
CA PHE A 418 16.30 5.80 -4.37
C PHE A 418 15.70 5.04 -3.17
N ARG A 419 15.40 5.70 -2.05
CA ARG A 419 14.82 5.05 -0.86
C ARG A 419 13.49 5.64 -0.40
N GLY A 420 13.09 6.82 -0.86
CA GLY A 420 11.83 7.49 -0.53
C GLY A 420 11.89 8.39 0.71
N PHE A 421 12.96 9.19 0.83
CA PHE A 421 13.20 10.07 1.98
C PHE A 421 12.32 11.34 2.01
N ILE A 422 11.92 11.89 0.85
CA ILE A 422 11.15 13.16 0.79
C ILE A 422 9.68 12.95 0.41
N PHE A 423 9.43 12.13 -0.62
CA PHE A 423 8.10 11.89 -1.18
C PHE A 423 7.96 10.45 -1.72
N ASN A 424 6.93 9.73 -1.28
CA ASN A 424 6.58 8.39 -1.77
C ASN A 424 5.04 8.21 -1.70
N ASP A 425 4.33 8.61 -2.75
CA ASP A 425 2.86 8.51 -2.83
C ASP A 425 2.35 8.39 -4.28
N SER A 426 1.07 8.01 -4.45
CA SER A 426 0.34 8.15 -5.72
C SER A 426 -0.62 9.32 -5.64
N ASN A 427 -0.51 10.29 -6.55
CA ASN A 427 -1.35 11.48 -6.48
C ASN A 427 -1.64 12.10 -7.87
N LEU A 428 -2.57 13.06 -7.92
CA LEU A 428 -3.01 13.69 -9.18
C LEU A 428 -1.95 14.68 -9.69
N GLY A 429 -1.34 14.39 -10.85
CA GLY A 429 -0.28 15.25 -11.38
C GLY A 429 0.01 15.09 -12.87
N ILE A 430 0.96 15.89 -13.33
CA ILE A 430 1.54 15.85 -14.69
C ILE A 430 3.05 15.68 -14.55
N ARG A 431 3.59 14.65 -15.21
CA ARG A 431 5.00 14.25 -15.20
C ARG A 431 5.55 14.28 -16.62
N ILE A 432 6.63 15.02 -16.84
CA ILE A 432 7.47 14.91 -18.04
C ILE A 432 8.73 14.13 -17.64
N PHE A 433 9.11 13.12 -18.40
CA PHE A 433 10.28 12.31 -18.10
C PHE A 433 10.90 11.72 -19.37
N GLY A 434 12.16 11.30 -19.26
CA GLY A 434 12.89 10.73 -20.37
C GLY A 434 14.31 10.35 -20.00
N ASN A 435 15.05 9.92 -21.01
CA ASN A 435 16.45 9.53 -20.92
C ASN A 435 17.26 10.10 -22.09
N TYR A 436 18.59 10.02 -21.98
CA TYR A 436 19.54 10.55 -22.95
C TYR A 436 20.91 9.88 -22.77
N ASP A 437 21.77 9.98 -23.80
CA ASP A 437 23.13 9.42 -23.80
C ASP A 437 23.12 7.90 -23.57
N ASN A 438 22.36 7.16 -24.39
CA ASN A 438 22.15 5.72 -24.26
C ASN A 438 21.67 5.32 -22.85
N ASN A 439 20.59 5.99 -22.38
CA ASN A 439 20.02 5.81 -21.04
C ASN A 439 20.92 6.23 -19.85
N LEU A 440 22.17 6.69 -20.07
CA LEU A 440 23.09 7.03 -18.97
C LEU A 440 22.64 8.28 -18.20
N TRP A 441 22.03 9.26 -18.87
CA TRP A 441 21.28 10.33 -18.22
C TRP A 441 19.79 9.98 -18.19
N GLN A 442 19.14 10.22 -17.06
CA GLN A 442 17.68 10.21 -16.95
C GLN A 442 17.20 11.47 -16.24
N TYR A 443 15.99 11.92 -16.58
CA TYR A 443 15.41 13.12 -15.99
C TYR A 443 13.90 12.95 -15.81
N ASN A 444 13.37 13.57 -14.75
CA ASN A 444 11.94 13.76 -14.60
C ASN A 444 11.64 15.12 -13.96
N ALA A 445 10.51 15.70 -14.34
CA ALA A 445 9.91 16.87 -13.72
C ALA A 445 8.40 16.58 -13.55
N ILE A 446 7.88 16.76 -12.36
CA ILE A 446 6.50 16.43 -11.99
C ILE A 446 5.88 17.53 -11.15
N ALA A 447 4.60 17.81 -11.41
CA ALA A 447 3.78 18.70 -10.61
C ALA A 447 2.53 17.95 -10.14
N PHE A 448 2.29 17.96 -8.83
CA PHE A 448 1.12 17.38 -8.17
C PHE A 448 0.21 18.46 -7.59
N ASP A 449 -1.10 18.24 -7.72
CA ASP A 449 -2.16 18.98 -7.03
C ASP A 449 -2.82 17.99 -6.05
N MET A 450 -2.32 17.98 -4.81
CA MET A 450 -2.55 16.89 -3.87
C MET A 450 -4.04 16.65 -3.62
N ARG A 451 -4.41 15.36 -3.60
CA ARG A 451 -5.67 14.85 -3.08
C ARG A 451 -5.58 14.63 -1.58
N GLU A 452 -6.70 14.77 -0.89
CA GLU A 452 -6.82 14.29 0.48
C GLU A 452 -6.80 12.77 0.58
N LYS A 453 -6.42 12.26 1.74
CA LYS A 453 -6.37 10.82 2.04
C LYS A 453 -7.42 10.41 3.07
N ASP A 454 -7.86 9.15 3.05
CA ASP A 454 -8.75 8.60 4.07
C ASP A 454 -8.01 8.39 5.42
N THR A 455 -8.50 9.04 6.48
CA THR A 455 -7.98 9.00 7.86
C THR A 455 -7.59 7.62 8.39
N TYR A 456 -8.30 6.57 7.95
CA TYR A 456 -8.20 5.24 8.54
C TYR A 456 -7.42 4.25 7.66
N SER A 457 -7.15 4.63 6.41
CA SER A 457 -6.69 3.71 5.36
C SER A 457 -5.67 4.34 4.38
N ASP A 458 -5.42 5.66 4.48
CA ASP A 458 -4.44 6.46 3.73
C ASP A 458 -4.68 6.59 2.21
N LEU A 459 -5.92 6.36 1.77
CA LEU A 459 -6.29 6.23 0.34
C LEU A 459 -6.68 7.54 -0.35
N ASN A 460 -6.28 7.71 -1.61
CA ASN A 460 -6.72 8.73 -2.59
C ASN A 460 -8.21 9.13 -2.64
N LYS A 461 -8.71 10.06 -1.81
CA LYS A 461 -9.99 10.77 -2.05
C LYS A 461 -9.91 11.61 -3.35
N PHE A 462 -11.03 12.15 -3.82
CA PHE A 462 -11.03 13.11 -4.93
C PHE A 462 -10.91 14.58 -4.47
N ASP A 463 -11.22 14.84 -3.20
CA ASP A 463 -11.14 16.16 -2.57
C ASP A 463 -9.73 16.73 -2.68
N ALA A 464 -9.62 18.03 -2.97
CA ALA A 464 -8.34 18.72 -3.04
C ALA A 464 -7.81 18.99 -1.62
N ARG A 465 -6.48 18.88 -1.46
CA ARG A 465 -5.78 19.08 -0.18
C ARG A 465 -5.29 20.53 0.03
N ASP A 466 -5.44 21.38 -0.99
CA ASP A 466 -4.83 22.72 -1.08
C ASP A 466 -3.31 22.70 -0.83
N GLN A 467 -2.66 21.64 -1.31
CA GLN A 467 -1.22 21.44 -1.26
C GLN A 467 -0.69 21.13 -2.68
N ARG A 468 0.29 21.90 -3.16
CA ARG A 468 0.91 21.71 -4.48
C ARG A 468 2.37 21.35 -4.33
N ILE A 469 2.82 20.33 -5.04
CA ILE A 469 4.20 19.83 -4.96
C ILE A 469 4.82 19.83 -6.35
N PHE A 470 6.03 20.35 -6.47
CA PHE A 470 6.85 20.28 -7.68
C PHE A 470 8.13 19.52 -7.36
N ILE A 471 8.49 18.54 -8.18
CA ILE A 471 9.73 17.77 -8.03
C ILE A 471 10.45 17.70 -9.37
N ALA A 472 11.77 17.91 -9.37
CA ALA A 472 12.63 17.76 -10.53
C ALA A 472 13.88 16.94 -10.15
N ASN A 473 14.16 15.90 -10.93
CA ASN A 473 15.28 15.00 -10.70
C ASN A 473 16.11 14.80 -11.97
N VAL A 474 17.43 14.69 -11.79
CA VAL A 474 18.37 14.28 -12.84
C VAL A 474 19.27 13.19 -12.28
N PHE A 475 19.35 12.06 -12.97
CA PHE A 475 20.15 10.89 -12.62
C PHE A 475 21.31 10.73 -13.62
N ARG A 476 22.48 10.33 -13.13
CA ARG A 476 23.61 9.87 -13.95
C ARG A 476 24.07 8.49 -13.50
N GLN A 477 23.93 7.51 -14.39
CA GLN A 477 24.53 6.18 -14.24
C GLN A 477 26.06 6.24 -14.42
N ASP A 478 26.77 5.28 -13.81
CA ASP A 478 28.24 5.17 -13.79
C ASP A 478 28.94 6.50 -13.42
N PHE A 479 28.41 7.20 -12.41
CA PHE A 479 28.94 8.50 -11.97
C PHE A 479 30.23 8.31 -11.18
N PHE A 480 31.37 8.69 -11.77
CA PHE A 480 32.75 8.50 -11.26
C PHE A 480 33.20 7.03 -11.09
N ALA A 481 32.32 6.12 -10.66
CA ALA A 481 32.55 4.68 -10.59
C ALA A 481 31.46 3.91 -11.33
N LYS A 482 31.85 2.82 -12.02
CA LYS A 482 30.89 1.91 -12.66
C LYS A 482 30.06 1.18 -11.61
N GLY A 483 28.75 1.08 -11.84
CA GLY A 483 27.81 0.48 -10.91
C GLY A 483 27.32 1.39 -9.79
N TYR A 484 27.69 2.68 -9.79
CA TYR A 484 27.16 3.71 -8.90
C TYR A 484 26.37 4.76 -9.69
N THR A 485 25.14 5.04 -9.26
CA THR A 485 24.26 6.04 -9.87
C THR A 485 24.10 7.22 -8.91
N ALA A 486 24.35 8.43 -9.39
CA ALA A 486 24.10 9.66 -8.66
C ALA A 486 22.79 10.31 -9.11
N GLN A 487 22.09 10.97 -8.19
CA GLN A 487 20.88 11.76 -8.46
C GLN A 487 21.01 13.14 -7.82
N LEU A 488 20.71 14.18 -8.59
CA LEU A 488 20.42 15.51 -8.08
C LEU A 488 18.89 15.71 -8.09
N SER A 489 18.35 16.27 -7.01
CA SER A 489 16.92 16.44 -6.81
C SER A 489 16.59 17.84 -6.27
N PHE A 490 15.47 18.39 -6.73
CA PHE A 490 14.85 19.61 -6.20
C PHE A 490 13.38 19.35 -5.95
N HIS A 491 12.87 19.78 -4.80
CA HIS A 491 11.46 19.70 -4.43
C HIS A 491 10.98 21.06 -3.93
N ALA A 492 9.73 21.39 -4.20
CA ALA A 492 9.02 22.53 -3.62
C ALA A 492 7.64 22.06 -3.14
N ASN A 493 7.33 22.29 -1.87
CA ASN A 493 6.05 22.02 -1.23
C ASN A 493 5.37 23.35 -0.89
N PHE A 494 4.15 23.54 -1.36
CA PHE A 494 3.30 24.68 -1.05
C PHE A 494 2.00 24.16 -0.43
N ASP A 495 1.93 24.15 0.91
CA ASP A 495 0.75 23.74 1.68
C ASP A 495 0.03 25.00 2.18
N GLU A 496 -1.20 25.26 1.72
CA GLU A 496 -1.96 26.47 2.09
C GLU A 496 -2.62 26.35 3.49
N GLY A 497 -2.68 25.14 4.08
CA GLY A 497 -2.96 24.94 5.51
C GLY A 497 -4.36 25.33 5.99
N THR A 498 -5.38 25.09 5.17
CA THR A 498 -6.78 25.30 5.53
C THR A 498 -7.20 24.39 6.70
N ARG A 499 -8.12 24.88 7.53
CA ARG A 499 -8.60 24.16 8.71
C ARG A 499 -9.31 22.86 8.33
N HIS A 500 -8.79 21.74 8.81
CA HIS A 500 -9.22 20.40 8.45
C HIS A 500 -9.47 19.52 9.68
N PHE A 501 -10.45 18.63 9.57
CA PHE A 501 -10.86 17.66 10.59
C PHE A 501 -10.90 16.26 9.96
N ASP A 502 -10.49 15.26 10.74
CA ASP A 502 -10.50 13.86 10.32
C ASP A 502 -11.92 13.24 10.38
N GLN A 503 -12.05 11.97 9.97
CA GLN A 503 -13.33 11.24 10.04
C GLN A 503 -13.82 10.89 11.47
N ASN A 504 -13.15 11.39 12.51
CA ASN A 504 -13.53 11.27 13.92
C ASN A 504 -13.78 12.65 14.58
N ASP A 505 -13.86 13.72 13.78
CA ASP A 505 -13.96 15.13 14.19
C ASP A 505 -12.73 15.65 15.00
N PHE A 506 -11.56 15.00 14.91
CA PHE A 506 -10.30 15.56 15.42
C PHE A 506 -9.71 16.57 14.45
N ILE A 507 -9.25 17.72 14.96
CA ILE A 507 -8.53 18.72 14.16
C ILE A 507 -7.15 18.18 13.73
N THR A 508 -6.93 18.09 12.41
CA THR A 508 -5.67 17.63 11.81
C THR A 508 -4.83 18.80 11.29
N ARG A 509 -5.46 19.88 10.81
CA ARG A 509 -4.78 21.12 10.40
C ARG A 509 -5.54 22.34 10.92
N PRO A 510 -4.84 23.38 11.41
CA PRO A 510 -3.46 23.34 11.92
C PRO A 510 -3.33 22.34 13.09
N ALA A 511 -2.12 21.89 13.40
CA ALA A 511 -1.90 20.95 14.50
C ALA A 511 -2.32 21.55 15.87
N PRO A 512 -3.00 20.80 16.76
CA PRO A 512 -3.48 21.27 18.06
C PRO A 512 -2.35 21.28 19.12
N ILE A 513 -1.29 22.03 18.84
CA ILE A 513 -0.06 22.10 19.63
C ILE A 513 0.42 23.54 19.76
N GLY A 514 0.61 24.02 21.00
CA GLY A 514 0.91 25.42 21.27
C GLY A 514 -0.24 26.36 20.85
N ALA A 515 0.01 27.27 19.91
CA ALA A 515 -0.99 28.19 19.39
C ALA A 515 -1.64 27.67 18.10
N VAL A 516 -2.94 27.37 18.14
CA VAL A 516 -3.69 26.78 17.02
C VAL A 516 -4.21 27.87 16.09
N ARG A 517 -3.54 28.08 14.95
CA ARG A 517 -3.93 29.06 13.92
C ARG A 517 -3.61 28.58 12.52
N ASP A 518 -4.55 28.76 11.61
CA ASP A 518 -4.47 28.44 10.17
C ASP A 518 -3.26 29.20 9.55
N HIS A 519 -2.43 28.51 8.78
CA HIS A 519 -1.16 29.03 8.26
C HIS A 519 -0.63 28.19 7.09
N TYR A 520 0.06 28.83 6.14
CA TYR A 520 0.76 28.12 5.07
C TYR A 520 2.14 27.62 5.51
N VAL A 521 2.63 26.57 4.84
CA VAL A 521 4.02 26.10 4.90
C VAL A 521 4.58 26.04 3.48
N GLN A 522 5.72 26.70 3.26
CA GLN A 522 6.43 26.73 1.98
C GLN A 522 7.85 26.21 2.20
N ALA A 523 8.10 24.98 1.78
CA ALA A 523 9.36 24.27 2.00
C ALA A 523 9.98 23.81 0.68
N TYR A 524 11.26 24.13 0.50
CA TYR A 524 12.08 23.76 -0.64
C TYR A 524 13.17 22.79 -0.18
N TYR A 525 13.48 21.79 -1.01
CA TYR A 525 14.48 20.76 -0.70
C TYR A 525 15.46 20.64 -1.85
N LEU A 526 16.74 20.85 -1.58
CA LEU A 526 17.84 20.52 -2.48
C LEU A 526 18.50 19.23 -1.98
N GLY A 527 18.59 18.23 -2.85
CA GLY A 527 19.07 16.90 -2.47
C GLY A 527 20.08 16.31 -3.43
N TRP A 528 21.16 15.74 -2.87
CA TRP A 528 22.07 14.85 -3.58
C TRP A 528 21.95 13.45 -2.98
N THR A 529 21.53 12.49 -3.80
CA THR A 529 21.39 11.08 -3.41
C THR A 529 22.19 10.19 -4.36
N GLY A 530 22.37 8.92 -4.00
CA GLY A 530 23.12 7.97 -4.80
C GLY A 530 22.97 6.56 -4.28
N ASP A 531 22.98 5.59 -5.19
CA ASP A 531 22.80 4.16 -4.90
C ASP A 531 23.65 3.31 -5.86
N GLY A 532 24.02 2.10 -5.43
CA GLY A 532 24.81 1.14 -6.20
C GLY A 532 26.03 0.64 -5.44
N HIS A 533 27.17 0.50 -6.12
CA HIS A 533 28.40 -0.02 -5.54
C HIS A 533 29.68 0.61 -6.11
N ILE A 534 30.73 0.60 -5.28
CA ILE A 534 32.09 0.99 -5.65
C ILE A 534 32.99 -0.22 -5.38
N GLY A 535 33.29 -0.98 -6.44
CA GLY A 535 34.00 -2.26 -6.31
C GLY A 535 33.17 -3.29 -5.53
N ARG A 536 33.63 -3.69 -4.34
CA ARG A 536 32.95 -4.63 -3.43
C ARG A 536 32.09 -3.96 -2.35
N LEU A 537 32.12 -2.64 -2.26
CA LEU A 537 31.36 -1.89 -1.26
C LEU A 537 30.08 -1.37 -1.91
N ASN A 538 28.93 -1.92 -1.53
CA ASN A 538 27.64 -1.35 -1.85
C ASN A 538 27.47 -0.06 -1.02
N ILE A 539 26.97 1.01 -1.63
CA ILE A 539 26.79 2.31 -1.00
C ILE A 539 25.47 2.94 -1.44
N THR A 540 24.66 3.32 -0.46
CA THR A 540 23.50 4.19 -0.63
C THR A 540 23.69 5.42 0.25
N HIS A 541 23.49 6.62 -0.28
CA HIS A 541 23.51 7.84 0.52
C HIS A 541 22.43 8.84 0.09
N ALA A 542 22.06 9.73 1.01
CA ALA A 542 21.22 10.88 0.75
C ALA A 542 21.65 12.07 1.61
N LEU A 543 21.73 13.24 1.01
CA LEU A 543 22.01 14.52 1.67
C LEU A 543 20.95 15.52 1.21
N TYR A 544 20.23 16.14 2.14
CA TYR A 544 19.20 17.15 1.85
C TYR A 544 19.38 18.41 2.70
N GLU A 545 19.23 19.56 2.04
CA GLU A 545 19.06 20.88 2.65
C GLU A 545 17.60 21.31 2.43
N ALA A 546 16.86 21.52 3.52
CA ALA A 546 15.50 22.06 3.51
C ALA A 546 15.51 23.53 3.92
N PHE A 547 14.82 24.38 3.15
CA PHE A 547 14.77 25.83 3.38
C PHE A 547 13.43 26.43 2.95
N GLY A 548 13.08 27.60 3.48
CA GLY A 548 11.79 28.25 3.17
C GLY A 548 11.18 28.95 4.38
N GLU A 549 9.87 28.86 4.54
CA GLU A 549 9.14 29.51 5.63
C GLU A 549 7.83 28.80 6.02
N ASP A 550 7.53 28.86 7.33
CA ASP A 550 6.24 28.54 7.91
C ASP A 550 5.61 29.85 8.39
N GLY A 551 4.40 30.13 7.89
CA GLY A 551 3.66 31.37 8.11
C GLY A 551 3.28 31.62 9.57
N PHE A 552 3.11 30.57 10.38
CA PHE A 552 2.90 30.62 11.83
C PHE A 552 3.06 29.24 12.47
N ASN A 553 4.25 28.99 13.02
CA ASN A 553 4.48 27.75 13.74
C ASN A 553 3.75 27.75 15.09
N GLY A 554 2.95 26.71 15.36
CA GLY A 554 2.19 26.59 16.60
C GLY A 554 3.06 26.49 17.86
N ILE A 555 4.23 25.85 17.77
CA ILE A 555 5.16 25.67 18.90
C ILE A 555 5.94 26.97 19.16
N ALA A 556 6.51 27.61 18.14
CA ALA A 556 7.24 28.88 18.29
C ALA A 556 6.33 30.12 18.43
N GLN A 557 5.03 29.96 18.19
CA GLN A 557 3.96 30.96 18.24
C GLN A 557 4.22 32.18 17.32
N ARG A 558 4.88 31.96 16.18
CA ARG A 558 5.25 33.00 15.20
C ARG A 558 5.64 32.41 13.85
N ARG A 559 5.75 33.28 12.83
CA ARG A 559 6.36 32.94 11.54
C ARG A 559 7.84 32.58 11.73
N VAL A 560 8.28 31.50 11.11
CA VAL A 560 9.68 31.01 11.18
C VAL A 560 10.26 30.82 9.77
N SER A 561 11.55 31.13 9.59
CA SER A 561 12.30 30.71 8.41
C SER A 561 12.86 29.32 8.62
N ILE A 562 12.72 28.44 7.64
CA ILE A 562 13.21 27.07 7.68
C ILE A 562 14.67 27.05 7.21
N ASN A 563 15.54 26.37 7.96
CA ASN A 563 16.85 25.91 7.48
C ASN A 563 17.25 24.63 8.23
N ALA A 564 17.15 23.47 7.59
CA ALA A 564 17.31 22.17 8.24
C ALA A 564 17.98 21.13 7.34
N GLN A 565 18.69 20.18 7.95
CA GLN A 565 19.57 19.23 7.26
C GLN A 565 19.15 17.78 7.50
N MET A 566 19.27 16.94 6.47
CA MET A 566 19.19 15.48 6.58
C MET A 566 20.39 14.81 5.91
N ALA A 567 20.92 13.78 6.55
CA ALA A 567 21.95 12.91 5.99
C ALA A 567 21.64 11.44 6.28
N ALA A 568 21.78 10.59 5.27
CA ALA A 568 21.67 9.14 5.37
C ALA A 568 22.85 8.48 4.64
N LEU A 569 23.38 7.40 5.22
CA LEU A 569 24.43 6.57 4.62
C LEU A 569 24.21 5.10 5.03
N GLU A 570 24.04 4.21 4.05
CA GLU A 570 24.08 2.77 4.24
C GLU A 570 25.24 2.20 3.42
N LEU A 571 26.16 1.54 4.11
CA LEU A 571 27.28 0.81 3.54
C LEU A 571 27.03 -0.68 3.71
N SER A 572 27.22 -1.49 2.66
CA SER A 572 27.14 -2.94 2.82
C SER A 572 28.15 -3.73 2.00
N ILE A 573 28.50 -4.90 2.51
CA ILE A 573 29.45 -5.83 1.89
C ILE A 573 28.80 -7.22 1.84
N ASP A 574 28.86 -7.82 0.65
CA ASP A 574 28.34 -9.16 0.38
C ASP A 574 29.43 -10.21 0.60
N LYS A 575 29.07 -11.30 1.28
CA LYS A 575 29.91 -12.46 1.52
C LYS A 575 29.07 -13.73 1.44
N ASP A 576 29.21 -14.43 0.31
CA ASP A 576 28.52 -15.68 0.00
C ASP A 576 26.98 -15.52 0.05
N TRP A 577 26.34 -15.92 1.16
CA TRP A 577 24.88 -15.83 1.40
C TRP A 577 24.52 -14.78 2.46
N LEU A 578 25.49 -13.99 2.94
CA LEU A 578 25.32 -12.97 3.97
C LEU A 578 25.68 -11.57 3.44
N ARG A 579 24.78 -10.60 3.62
CA ARG A 579 25.05 -9.16 3.42
C ARG A 579 25.17 -8.50 4.79
N PHE A 580 26.30 -7.85 5.05
CA PHE A 580 26.51 -7.05 6.26
C PHE A 580 26.27 -5.59 5.95
N LYS A 581 25.40 -4.91 6.73
CA LYS A 581 25.02 -3.50 6.56
C LYS A 581 25.45 -2.69 7.78
N LEU A 582 25.98 -1.49 7.55
CA LEU A 582 26.19 -0.45 8.55
C LEU A 582 25.46 0.80 8.05
N SER A 583 24.55 1.35 8.85
CA SER A 583 23.70 2.46 8.45
C SER A 583 23.71 3.60 9.48
N GLY A 584 23.67 4.84 8.99
CA GLY A 584 23.54 6.04 9.79
C GLY A 584 22.48 6.95 9.19
N PHE A 585 21.65 7.54 10.05
CA PHE A 585 20.68 8.57 9.71
C PHE A 585 20.81 9.75 10.67
N TYR A 586 20.68 10.96 10.13
CA TYR A 586 20.64 12.22 10.84
C TYR A 586 19.57 13.11 10.21
N ALA A 587 18.69 13.65 11.04
CA ALA A 587 17.79 14.75 10.74
C ALA A 587 18.01 15.80 11.83
N SER A 588 18.30 17.04 11.45
CA SER A 588 18.58 18.13 12.39
C SER A 588 17.38 18.43 13.30
N GLY A 589 17.64 19.01 14.47
CA GLY A 589 16.63 19.42 15.44
C GLY A 589 16.56 20.93 15.60
N ASP A 590 15.45 21.43 16.15
CA ASP A 590 15.31 22.80 16.62
C ASP A 590 15.80 22.92 18.07
N HIS A 591 16.99 23.52 18.21
CA HIS A 591 17.66 23.76 19.49
C HIS A 591 17.15 25.02 20.23
N ASN A 592 16.22 25.79 19.65
CA ASN A 592 15.63 26.98 20.24
C ASN A 592 14.21 27.28 19.69
N PRO A 593 13.20 26.47 20.06
CA PRO A 593 11.81 26.54 19.54
C PRO A 593 11.01 27.77 20.00
N ARG A 594 11.68 28.88 20.32
CA ARG A 594 11.13 30.20 20.67
C ARG A 594 11.71 31.32 19.80
N ASN A 595 12.62 30.99 18.88
CA ASN A 595 13.24 31.93 17.94
C ASN A 595 12.34 32.12 16.70
N SER A 596 12.89 32.69 15.63
CA SER A 596 12.26 32.80 14.30
C SER A 596 12.92 31.93 13.21
N HIS A 597 13.71 30.92 13.60
CA HIS A 597 14.51 30.07 12.71
C HIS A 597 14.32 28.60 13.07
N ALA A 598 13.52 27.89 12.29
CA ALA A 598 13.20 26.48 12.50
C ALA A 598 14.29 25.59 11.87
N THR A 599 15.03 24.86 12.71
CA THR A 599 16.14 23.98 12.28
C THR A 599 15.86 22.48 12.43
N GLY A 600 14.66 22.10 12.86
CA GLY A 600 14.19 20.72 12.80
C GLY A 600 13.91 20.29 11.36
N PHE A 601 14.47 19.18 10.90
CA PHE A 601 14.22 18.69 9.54
C PHE A 601 12.88 17.95 9.47
N ASP A 602 12.09 18.19 8.43
CA ASP A 602 10.84 17.47 8.16
C ASP A 602 10.59 17.28 6.66
N THR A 603 9.86 16.23 6.30
CA THR A 603 9.66 15.74 4.92
C THR A 603 8.37 16.28 4.29
N ILE A 604 8.01 15.83 3.08
CA ILE A 604 6.68 16.09 2.52
C ILE A 604 5.76 14.92 2.90
N PHE A 605 6.02 13.74 2.34
CA PHE A 605 5.33 12.49 2.62
C PHE A 605 6.31 11.32 2.39
N ASP A 606 7.16 11.03 3.37
CA ASP A 606 8.21 10.02 3.24
C ASP A 606 7.68 8.57 3.31
N ARG A 607 8.45 7.59 2.83
CA ARG A 607 8.27 6.17 3.22
C ARG A 607 9.61 5.44 3.02
N PRO A 608 10.64 5.75 3.83
CA PRO A 608 12.02 5.42 3.52
C PRO A 608 12.35 3.95 3.79
N PHE A 609 12.78 3.20 2.76
CA PHE A 609 13.27 1.83 2.93
C PHE A 609 14.73 1.82 3.41
N PHE A 610 14.92 2.08 4.70
CA PHE A 610 16.21 2.25 5.36
C PHE A 610 16.17 1.65 6.78
N VAL A 611 17.32 1.25 7.36
CA VAL A 611 17.43 0.89 8.80
C VAL A 611 16.49 -0.26 9.24
N GLY A 612 16.12 -1.14 8.29
CA GLY A 612 15.22 -2.28 8.51
C GLY A 612 13.75 -2.02 8.15
N GLY A 613 13.39 -0.78 7.79
CA GLY A 613 12.06 -0.41 7.28
C GLY A 613 10.92 -0.89 8.18
N GLN A 614 9.87 -1.45 7.57
CA GLN A 614 8.66 -1.93 8.25
C GLN A 614 8.86 -2.95 9.39
N PHE A 615 10.06 -3.53 9.55
CA PHE A 615 10.36 -4.49 10.62
C PHE A 615 11.01 -3.85 11.85
N SER A 616 11.57 -2.64 11.73
CA SER A 616 11.94 -1.83 12.89
C SER A 616 10.67 -1.41 13.63
N TYR A 617 10.63 -1.60 14.95
CA TYR A 617 9.53 -1.04 15.75
C TYR A 617 9.54 0.49 15.61
N PHE A 618 10.73 1.10 15.67
CA PHE A 618 10.83 2.53 15.50
C PHE A 618 10.37 2.96 14.12
N VAL A 619 11.00 2.52 13.01
CA VAL A 619 10.65 3.07 11.69
C VAL A 619 9.17 2.81 11.33
N HIS A 620 8.64 1.62 11.65
CA HIS A 620 7.25 1.29 11.31
C HIS A 620 6.22 2.02 12.18
N GLN A 621 6.40 2.10 13.50
CA GLN A 621 5.31 2.52 14.39
C GLN A 621 5.23 4.04 14.56
N GLY A 622 4.13 4.63 14.08
CA GLY A 622 3.69 5.97 14.49
C GLY A 622 3.09 5.92 15.90
N PHE A 623 3.39 6.91 16.73
CA PHE A 623 2.85 6.96 18.09
C PHE A 623 2.71 8.38 18.64
N ASN A 624 1.77 8.54 19.56
CA ASN A 624 1.29 9.81 20.08
C ASN A 624 2.30 10.52 20.99
N LEU A 625 2.47 11.84 20.89
CA LEU A 625 3.26 12.62 21.84
C LEU A 625 2.45 12.86 23.11
N GLY A 626 2.86 12.21 24.21
CA GLY A 626 2.46 12.63 25.56
C GLY A 626 0.95 12.66 25.83
N GLY A 627 0.13 11.91 25.08
CA GLY A 627 -1.34 11.91 25.20
C GLY A 627 -2.04 13.15 24.62
N THR A 628 -1.36 13.92 23.77
CA THR A 628 -1.96 15.04 23.01
C THR A 628 -2.77 14.53 21.81
N SER A 629 -3.27 15.41 20.95
CA SER A 629 -3.82 15.04 19.62
C SER A 629 -2.76 15.13 18.51
N VAL A 630 -1.46 15.06 18.86
CA VAL A 630 -0.32 15.13 17.94
C VAL A 630 0.58 13.91 18.13
N ASN A 631 1.10 13.35 17.03
CA ASN A 631 2.06 12.25 17.09
C ASN A 631 3.46 12.77 17.39
N PHE A 632 4.25 12.00 18.15
CA PHE A 632 5.68 12.24 18.29
C PHE A 632 6.36 12.00 16.94
N LYS A 633 5.99 10.91 16.27
CA LYS A 633 6.23 10.73 14.83
C LYS A 633 5.19 9.84 14.17
N GLN A 634 5.22 9.82 12.85
CA GLN A 634 4.30 9.06 12.02
C GLN A 634 4.71 7.60 11.78
N ARG A 635 3.81 6.85 11.13
CA ARG A 635 4.06 5.51 10.59
C ARG A 635 5.08 5.57 9.45
N ASP A 636 5.90 4.54 9.34
CA ASP A 636 6.87 4.34 8.25
C ASP A 636 7.73 5.58 7.99
N SER A 637 8.36 6.12 9.04
CA SER A 637 9.21 7.31 8.99
C SER A 637 10.40 7.23 9.94
N LEU A 638 11.49 7.90 9.55
CA LEU A 638 12.72 8.06 10.34
C LEU A 638 12.72 9.38 11.15
N VAL A 639 11.90 10.35 10.74
CA VAL A 639 11.90 11.72 11.28
C VAL A 639 10.92 11.81 12.46
N ILE A 640 11.24 12.65 13.45
CA ILE A 640 10.37 12.99 14.57
C ILE A 640 9.82 14.38 14.29
N ASP A 641 8.59 14.45 13.76
CA ASP A 641 8.05 15.63 13.07
C ASP A 641 7.06 16.46 13.91
N LEU A 642 6.46 15.87 14.93
CA LEU A 642 5.40 16.47 15.74
C LEU A 642 4.14 16.87 14.95
N ARG A 643 3.75 16.10 13.91
CA ARG A 643 2.49 16.29 13.17
C ARG A 643 1.32 15.49 13.76
N THR A 644 0.10 15.94 13.48
CA THR A 644 -1.17 15.24 13.78
C THR A 644 -1.28 13.88 13.10
N SER A 645 -1.05 13.83 11.79
CA SER A 645 -0.94 12.60 11.00
C SER A 645 -0.04 12.84 9.79
N LYS A 646 0.44 11.75 9.18
CA LYS A 646 1.27 11.78 7.97
C LYS A 646 0.54 12.28 6.73
N SER A 647 -0.73 11.92 6.63
CA SER A 647 -1.58 12.03 5.46
C SER A 647 -2.50 13.23 5.48
N GLU A 648 -2.97 13.65 6.66
CA GLU A 648 -3.85 14.81 6.81
C GLU A 648 -3.13 16.03 7.41
N GLY A 649 -2.04 15.88 8.17
CA GLY A 649 -1.27 16.97 8.80
C GLY A 649 -0.25 17.71 7.89
N GLN A 650 0.13 18.94 8.26
CA GLN A 650 1.13 19.78 7.58
C GLN A 650 2.55 19.49 8.08
N SER A 651 3.60 19.74 7.27
CA SER A 651 5.00 19.65 7.69
C SER A 651 5.36 20.64 8.81
N ASN A 652 6.14 20.22 9.81
CA ASN A 652 6.57 21.03 10.95
C ASN A 652 8.09 20.93 11.17
N PHE A 653 8.78 22.06 10.98
CA PHE A 653 10.23 22.20 11.11
C PHE A 653 10.68 22.64 12.53
N VAL A 654 9.74 22.81 13.48
CA VAL A 654 10.03 23.04 14.90
C VAL A 654 9.88 21.70 15.63
N ASN A 655 10.88 20.83 15.47
CA ASN A 655 10.86 19.43 15.91
C ASN A 655 12.24 19.02 16.49
N PRO A 656 12.37 17.90 17.24
CA PRO A 656 13.62 17.53 17.92
C PRO A 656 14.69 16.91 17.00
N GLY A 657 14.37 16.57 15.75
CA GLY A 657 15.25 15.78 14.88
C GLY A 657 15.48 14.34 15.37
N THR A 658 16.10 13.52 14.52
CA THR A 658 16.41 12.11 14.83
C THR A 658 17.84 11.79 14.44
N ILE A 659 18.53 11.01 15.26
CA ILE A 659 19.80 10.38 14.93
C ILE A 659 19.67 8.87 15.17
N ILE A 660 20.06 8.07 14.17
CA ILE A 660 20.00 6.61 14.22
C ILE A 660 21.33 6.03 13.75
N LEU A 661 21.87 5.08 14.52
CA LEU A 661 23.02 4.26 14.11
C LEU A 661 22.59 2.79 14.11
N GLY A 662 22.61 2.17 12.93
CA GLY A 662 22.11 0.83 12.69
C GLY A 662 23.19 -0.15 12.19
N TYR A 663 23.04 -1.41 12.59
CA TYR A 663 23.74 -2.55 12.02
C TYR A 663 22.71 -3.57 11.54
N GLY A 664 22.82 -3.98 10.28
CA GLY A 664 21.91 -4.91 9.64
C GLY A 664 22.64 -6.14 9.09
N ASN A 665 21.94 -7.26 9.01
CA ASN A 665 22.40 -8.46 8.32
C ASN A 665 21.23 -9.11 7.57
N ASP A 666 21.38 -9.25 6.26
CA ASP A 666 20.50 -10.08 5.44
C ASP A 666 21.17 -11.44 5.20
N ALA A 667 20.38 -12.50 5.15
CA ALA A 667 20.83 -13.88 4.98
C ALA A 667 19.93 -14.62 3.98
N ASP A 668 20.47 -14.96 2.81
CA ASP A 668 19.76 -15.69 1.76
C ASP A 668 19.90 -17.21 2.00
N ILE A 669 19.26 -17.70 3.06
CA ILE A 669 19.37 -19.08 3.61
C ILE A 669 19.10 -20.14 2.53
N THR A 670 18.11 -19.89 1.66
CA THR A 670 17.89 -20.66 0.43
C THR A 670 17.39 -19.72 -0.66
N PRO A 671 17.43 -20.09 -1.96
CA PRO A 671 16.83 -19.28 -3.04
C PRO A 671 15.35 -18.90 -2.82
N LYS A 672 14.63 -19.63 -1.96
CA LYS A 672 13.22 -19.35 -1.62
C LYS A 672 13.03 -18.63 -0.28
N LEU A 673 14.05 -18.60 0.59
CA LEU A 673 13.93 -18.15 1.98
C LEU A 673 15.07 -17.19 2.32
N LYS A 674 14.71 -15.91 2.48
CA LYS A 674 15.58 -14.86 3.01
C LYS A 674 15.24 -14.61 4.48
N ALA A 675 16.24 -14.34 5.30
CA ALA A 675 16.10 -13.79 6.65
C ALA A 675 16.80 -12.43 6.73
N PHE A 676 16.40 -11.62 7.71
CA PHE A 676 17.00 -10.31 7.97
C PHE A 676 16.94 -9.98 9.46
N MET A 677 17.96 -9.30 9.95
CA MET A 677 18.09 -8.84 11.34
C MET A 677 18.68 -7.44 11.34
N ASN A 678 18.15 -6.50 12.15
CA ASN A 678 18.75 -5.19 12.33
C ASN A 678 18.76 -4.79 13.82
N VAL A 679 19.77 -4.05 14.24
CA VAL A 679 19.93 -3.50 15.60
C VAL A 679 20.31 -2.03 15.47
N ASN A 680 19.47 -1.16 16.01
CA ASN A 680 19.45 0.27 15.77
C ASN A 680 19.47 1.02 17.10
N TYR A 681 20.45 1.87 17.36
CA TYR A 681 20.44 2.79 18.50
C TYR A 681 19.91 4.15 18.06
N ILE A 682 18.96 4.71 18.82
CA ILE A 682 18.12 5.83 18.39
C ILE A 682 18.07 6.91 19.46
N TRP A 683 18.31 8.17 19.06
CA TRP A 683 18.23 9.33 19.93
C TRP A 683 17.73 10.57 19.18
N MET A 684 17.17 11.53 19.91
CA MET A 684 16.80 12.85 19.37
C MET A 684 18.08 13.68 19.12
N ALA A 685 18.07 14.54 18.09
CA ALA A 685 19.18 15.45 17.85
C ALA A 685 19.22 16.53 18.95
N ASP A 686 18.08 17.17 19.18
CA ASP A 686 17.84 18.19 20.21
C ASP A 686 16.67 17.79 21.12
N THR A 687 16.53 18.46 22.27
CA THR A 687 15.48 18.14 23.26
C THR A 687 14.62 19.33 23.69
N GLU A 688 14.94 20.55 23.25
CA GLU A 688 14.26 21.77 23.68
C GLU A 688 12.80 21.87 23.17
N THR A 689 12.51 21.35 21.99
CA THR A 689 11.14 21.22 21.45
C THR A 689 10.26 20.35 22.35
N ILE A 690 10.76 19.20 22.78
CA ILE A 690 10.04 18.28 23.67
C ILE A 690 9.90 18.87 25.09
N ARG A 691 10.96 19.52 25.61
CA ARG A 691 10.92 20.24 26.89
C ARG A 691 9.86 21.34 26.88
N GLN A 692 9.75 22.09 25.78
CA GLN A 692 8.74 23.12 25.58
C GLN A 692 7.32 22.57 25.51
N VAL A 693 7.07 21.55 24.69
CA VAL A 693 5.71 21.02 24.47
C VAL A 693 5.19 20.25 25.69
N LEU A 694 6.05 19.49 26.37
CA LEU A 694 5.68 18.75 27.58
C LEU A 694 5.83 19.57 28.88
N PHE A 695 6.18 20.86 28.77
CA PHE A 695 6.40 21.77 29.90
C PHE A 695 7.35 21.21 30.99
N THR A 696 8.39 20.47 30.57
CA THR A 696 9.37 19.84 31.47
C THR A 696 10.73 20.53 31.42
N ASN A 697 11.37 20.65 32.58
CA ASN A 697 12.73 21.19 32.71
C ASN A 697 13.83 20.17 32.37
N HIS A 698 13.48 18.90 32.10
CA HIS A 698 14.43 17.86 31.73
C HIS A 698 13.83 16.86 30.74
N THR A 699 14.62 16.50 29.73
CA THR A 699 14.38 15.36 28.84
C THR A 699 15.73 14.87 28.33
N SER A 700 16.03 13.58 28.48
CA SER A 700 17.18 12.92 27.86
C SER A 700 16.95 12.74 26.35
N ASN A 701 18.02 12.70 25.55
CA ASN A 701 17.92 12.49 24.10
C ASN A 701 17.76 11.01 23.71
N ALA A 702 18.24 10.07 24.53
CA ALA A 702 18.31 8.64 24.18
C ALA A 702 16.92 7.97 24.15
N LEU A 703 16.39 7.69 22.96
CA LEU A 703 15.06 7.10 22.79
C LEU A 703 15.06 5.59 23.01
N GLY A 704 16.10 4.85 22.59
CA GLY A 704 16.25 3.44 22.92
C GLY A 704 17.10 2.63 21.96
N LEU A 705 17.04 1.30 22.16
CA LEU A 705 17.59 0.30 21.24
C LEU A 705 16.42 -0.42 20.56
N ASP A 706 16.36 -0.31 19.24
CA ASP A 706 15.40 -0.98 18.37
C ASP A 706 16.05 -2.21 17.72
N CYS A 707 15.47 -3.38 17.93
CA CYS A 707 15.94 -4.66 17.39
C CYS A 707 14.86 -5.30 16.54
N SER A 708 15.18 -5.71 15.32
CA SER A 708 14.25 -6.36 14.38
C SER A 708 14.80 -7.68 13.87
N LEU A 709 13.90 -8.64 13.64
CA LEU A 709 14.18 -9.95 13.05
C LEU A 709 13.00 -10.37 12.18
N GLY A 710 13.26 -10.95 11.00
CA GLY A 710 12.21 -11.55 10.19
C GLY A 710 12.70 -12.42 9.04
N VAL A 711 11.74 -12.96 8.31
CA VAL A 711 11.91 -13.88 7.18
C VAL A 711 10.95 -13.53 6.04
N GLN A 712 11.40 -13.69 4.81
CA GLN A 712 10.59 -13.65 3.59
C GLN A 712 10.74 -14.98 2.85
N TYR A 713 9.61 -15.61 2.52
CA TYR A 713 9.53 -16.88 1.82
C TYR A 713 8.76 -16.72 0.50
N ARG A 714 9.45 -16.94 -0.63
CA ARG A 714 8.90 -16.89 -2.00
C ARG A 714 8.80 -18.35 -2.54
N PRO A 715 7.76 -19.14 -2.18
CA PRO A 715 7.70 -20.59 -2.44
C PRO A 715 7.81 -21.00 -3.92
N LEU A 716 7.43 -20.12 -4.84
CA LEU A 716 7.44 -20.38 -6.29
C LEU A 716 8.68 -19.85 -7.01
N LEU A 717 9.57 -19.10 -6.34
CA LEU A 717 10.61 -18.24 -6.94
C LEU A 717 10.06 -17.13 -7.86
N THR A 718 8.73 -16.94 -7.89
CA THR A 718 8.05 -15.82 -8.55
C THR A 718 7.34 -14.96 -7.49
N ASN A 719 6.98 -13.73 -7.85
CA ASN A 719 6.27 -12.82 -6.94
C ASN A 719 4.78 -13.17 -6.75
N ASN A 720 4.26 -14.22 -7.42
CA ASN A 720 2.85 -14.64 -7.29
C ASN A 720 2.43 -15.03 -5.87
N ILE A 721 3.38 -15.46 -5.03
CA ILE A 721 3.15 -15.76 -3.62
C ILE A 721 4.38 -15.30 -2.84
N ILE A 722 4.22 -14.31 -1.96
CA ILE A 722 5.24 -13.88 -1.00
C ILE A 722 4.65 -13.95 0.40
N LEU A 723 5.29 -14.72 1.28
CA LEU A 723 4.94 -14.82 2.70
C LEU A 723 6.04 -14.13 3.50
N THR A 724 5.69 -13.13 4.32
CA THR A 724 6.68 -12.40 5.12
C THR A 724 6.26 -12.36 6.59
N ALA A 725 7.19 -12.60 7.50
CA ALA A 725 6.94 -12.62 8.94
C ALA A 725 8.10 -11.97 9.67
N GLY A 726 7.83 -11.10 10.64
CA GLY A 726 8.89 -10.47 11.43
C GLY A 726 8.37 -9.81 12.70
N ALA A 727 9.31 -9.44 13.57
CA ALA A 727 9.02 -8.68 14.78
C ALA A 727 10.10 -7.61 15.03
N GLY A 728 9.65 -6.41 15.35
CA GLY A 728 10.45 -5.32 15.89
C GLY A 728 10.22 -5.16 17.39
N PHE A 729 11.27 -4.82 18.13
CA PHE A 729 11.28 -4.63 19.58
C PHE A 729 12.04 -3.35 19.93
N LEU A 730 11.40 -2.40 20.63
CA LEU A 730 12.06 -1.22 21.17
C LEU A 730 12.26 -1.38 22.68
N VAL A 731 13.51 -1.37 23.13
CA VAL A 731 13.90 -1.28 24.54
C VAL A 731 14.01 0.21 24.91
N PRO A 732 13.09 0.78 25.71
CA PRO A 732 13.03 2.23 25.86
C PRO A 732 14.21 2.82 26.64
N GLY A 733 14.87 3.80 26.04
CA GLY A 733 15.89 4.63 26.65
C GLY A 733 15.31 5.69 27.60
N GLN A 734 16.18 6.49 28.22
CA GLN A 734 15.75 7.48 29.20
C GLN A 734 14.92 8.60 28.59
N GLY A 735 15.18 9.01 27.34
CA GLY A 735 14.40 10.04 26.65
C GLY A 735 12.96 9.61 26.36
N TYR A 736 12.77 8.37 25.90
CA TYR A 736 11.43 7.80 25.77
C TYR A 736 10.75 7.71 27.15
N LYS A 737 11.47 7.25 28.19
CA LYS A 737 10.94 7.19 29.55
C LYS A 737 10.60 8.58 30.10
N ASP A 738 11.35 9.63 29.80
CA ASP A 738 11.05 11.01 30.21
C ASP A 738 9.76 11.55 29.55
N ILE A 739 9.42 11.08 28.34
CA ILE A 739 8.17 11.45 27.64
C ILE A 739 6.96 10.63 28.14
N TYR A 740 7.13 9.33 28.37
CA TYR A 740 6.02 8.39 28.57
C TYR A 740 5.83 7.90 30.02
N ARG A 741 6.68 8.30 30.97
CA ARG A 741 6.54 7.91 32.38
C ARG A 741 5.59 8.83 33.13
N ALA A 742 4.41 8.32 33.46
CA ALA A 742 3.52 9.01 34.39
C ALA A 742 4.08 9.01 35.84
N ASN A 743 3.89 10.16 36.50
CA ASN A 743 4.06 10.42 37.93
C ASN A 743 5.49 10.34 38.53
N THR A 744 5.96 11.47 39.05
CA THR A 744 7.16 11.59 39.90
C THR A 744 6.80 12.04 41.31
N ASN A 745 6.94 11.12 42.27
CA ASN A 745 6.63 11.22 43.71
C ASN A 745 5.13 11.39 44.06
N PRO A 746 4.61 10.63 45.05
CA PRO A 746 3.23 10.80 45.51
C PRO A 746 3.05 12.12 46.28
N VAL A 747 1.90 12.77 46.06
CA VAL A 747 1.51 13.99 46.79
C VAL A 747 1.19 13.64 48.24
N PHE A 748 1.77 14.37 49.19
CA PHE A 748 1.56 14.13 50.62
C PHE A 748 0.07 14.17 51.00
N GLY A 749 -0.39 13.13 51.69
CA GLY A 749 -1.81 12.95 52.06
C GLY A 749 -2.61 12.06 51.09
N TYR A 750 -2.16 11.89 49.85
CA TYR A 750 -2.69 10.87 48.94
C TYR A 750 -1.73 9.66 48.86
N PRO A 751 -2.14 8.45 49.30
CA PRO A 751 -1.43 7.24 48.92
C PRO A 751 -1.68 6.98 47.43
N GLY A 752 -0.86 7.59 46.58
CA GLY A 752 -0.92 7.38 45.14
C GLY A 752 -0.75 5.88 44.80
N PRO A 753 -1.32 5.40 43.68
CA PRO A 753 -1.04 4.06 43.20
C PRO A 753 0.46 3.88 42.93
N ALA A 754 0.89 2.63 42.77
CA ALA A 754 2.27 2.31 42.41
C ALA A 754 2.69 3.12 41.17
N PRO A 755 3.93 3.66 41.11
CA PRO A 755 4.33 4.57 40.05
C PRO A 755 4.28 3.88 38.68
N ALA A 756 3.88 4.65 37.67
CA ALA A 756 3.59 4.14 36.34
C ALA A 756 4.75 3.33 35.76
N LYS A 757 4.42 2.15 35.26
CA LYS A 757 5.30 1.40 34.38
C LYS A 757 5.07 1.84 32.94
N VAL A 758 6.06 2.53 32.39
CA VAL A 758 6.34 2.41 30.95
C VAL A 758 6.62 0.94 30.68
N ASP A 759 6.06 0.38 29.61
CA ASP A 759 6.35 -1.02 29.24
C ASP A 759 7.88 -1.21 29.10
N ASP A 760 8.44 -2.19 29.81
CA ASP A 760 9.90 -2.41 29.87
C ASP A 760 10.49 -2.76 28.48
N PHE A 761 9.63 -3.21 27.56
CA PHE A 761 9.90 -3.54 26.16
C PHE A 761 8.61 -3.36 25.34
N LEU A 762 8.71 -2.62 24.24
CA LEU A 762 7.63 -2.44 23.26
C LEU A 762 7.87 -3.36 22.06
N TYR A 763 6.81 -3.82 21.40
CA TYR A 763 6.92 -4.76 20.29
C TYR A 763 5.91 -4.50 19.16
N SER A 764 6.25 -4.98 17.97
CA SER A 764 5.42 -4.99 16.77
C SER A 764 5.70 -6.28 16.00
N GLY A 765 4.80 -7.26 16.07
CA GLY A 765 4.87 -8.50 15.30
C GLY A 765 3.97 -8.41 14.06
N ILE A 766 4.53 -8.63 12.88
CA ILE A 766 3.88 -8.46 11.57
C ILE A 766 3.92 -9.79 10.80
N PHE A 767 2.80 -10.14 10.16
CA PHE A 767 2.72 -11.22 9.19
C PHE A 767 1.97 -10.73 7.95
N THR A 768 2.58 -10.86 6.77
CA THR A 768 1.97 -10.48 5.49
C THR A 768 1.96 -11.62 4.48
N VAL A 769 0.93 -11.59 3.63
CA VAL A 769 0.74 -12.50 2.49
C VAL A 769 0.41 -11.64 1.27
N THR A 770 1.30 -11.66 0.26
CA THR A 770 1.01 -11.18 -1.08
C THR A 770 0.61 -12.36 -1.95
N LEU A 771 -0.52 -12.26 -2.66
CA LEU A 771 -0.90 -13.15 -3.76
C LEU A 771 -1.12 -12.31 -5.02
N THR A 772 -0.40 -12.62 -6.11
CA THR A 772 -0.49 -11.86 -7.37
C THR A 772 -0.75 -12.81 -8.55
N TYR A 773 -1.69 -12.46 -9.44
CA TYR A 773 -2.26 -13.33 -10.49
C TYR A 773 -2.46 -12.63 -11.84
#